data_AF-A0A8H5DPF0-F1
#
_entry.id   AF-A0A8H5DPF0-F1
#
_cell.length_a   1.000
_cell.length_b   1.000
_cell.length_c   1.000
_cell.angle_alpha   90.00
_cell.angle_beta   90.00
_cell.angle_gamma   90.00
#
_symmetry.space_group_name_H-M   'P 1'
#
loop_
_entity.id
_entity.type
_entity.pdbx_description
1 polymer ?
#
loop_
_entity_poly.entity_id
_entity_poly.type
_entity_poly.pdbx_seq_one_letter_code
_entity_poly.pdbx_strand_id
1 'polypeptide(L)'
;MFVYEGRLDWKPYGDNETFVIILPDGPVRVGDTAYLFSQWTKDAQGTKKANFFQKSAIGRVSKTPSGDDTFIAKASYYSWEITSRDIYGKLDVVMSNPAGAKSNMSFKRIWQSKGEQATGAARIWTGKISWSKYARDEMSIFIVPEGFGDGKPVLSLWQWSHDDTGTEKSPSFRAESQKMLSGARKGVKFSYHSYYDITCTWDETTEKLAVHMKGPEANQDLGEYTLSALIDRHSHDWNPPEYSTPEKTEVEVRLPQPQPSLPRILGPLPFPKNLIETLRHTIAFADQAGYLAKYAEDRFNALDADFHARGEQLNAATTENNELRKEIKKLLDDLNAEKAKTGDLTKRLADAQAAHAADLKERDERLAKSKTHDMDDHKAMAELAARIEYERASKAEVQKNLDQTTTDLRAAEARLKTEAAKIVALTASIATIEAELEIEKREGEKLRGENKKKDETIDKLEKAKNDLQCQLIQAQDEVQGLEKLAKERGVTIVENGDEITRLNNIIQAKAKATHMHEGHVTPAPVPTVVPEPKLRFKCNIRSESSSGNKHVFLDLNGQGGQDPPVHAISDGSYRLNANQIWEIFSVPGSNTRVVIKNAGNSFVLFSAGKYTIPQNRPNYLQKDTGHGQTVKCERSRDVSDLAAQWDLQGATVDNVTDSTQVRFRNAKDETYLDLSGGNTGNGTAFLTYNGHGGANQAFKLWKH
;
A
#
# COMPACT_ATOMS: atom_id res chain seq x y z
N MET A 1 -44.53 -19.04 -11.17
CA MET A 1 -44.71 -20.50 -11.26
C MET A 1 -43.94 -21.09 -10.10
N PHE A 2 -44.47 -22.12 -9.43
CA PHE A 2 -43.78 -22.77 -8.31
C PHE A 2 -43.20 -24.12 -8.72
N VAL A 3 -41.95 -24.40 -8.31
CA VAL A 3 -41.28 -25.70 -8.51
C VAL A 3 -40.97 -26.30 -7.16
N TYR A 4 -41.31 -27.58 -7.02
CA TYR A 4 -41.17 -28.36 -5.80
C TYR A 4 -40.33 -29.60 -6.05
N GLU A 5 -39.47 -29.95 -5.10
CA GLU A 5 -38.73 -31.21 -5.10
C GLU A 5 -39.12 -32.05 -3.89
N GLY A 6 -39.27 -33.34 -4.14
CA GLY A 6 -39.57 -34.39 -3.17
C GLY A 6 -39.07 -35.73 -3.72
N ARG A 7 -39.57 -36.84 -3.17
CA ARG A 7 -39.07 -38.18 -3.46
C ARG A 7 -40.22 -39.14 -3.73
N LEU A 8 -40.14 -39.90 -4.80
CA LEU A 8 -41.10 -40.95 -5.15
C LEU A 8 -40.83 -42.18 -4.30
N ASP A 9 -41.72 -42.45 -3.34
CA ASP A 9 -41.80 -43.72 -2.63
C ASP A 9 -43.10 -44.44 -3.03
N TRP A 10 -43.02 -45.32 -4.02
CA TRP A 10 -44.10 -46.17 -4.50
C TRP A 10 -43.57 -47.60 -4.71
N LYS A 11 -43.17 -48.22 -3.60
CA LYS A 11 -42.59 -49.57 -3.57
C LYS A 11 -43.54 -50.61 -4.19
N PRO A 12 -43.04 -51.58 -4.98
CA PRO A 12 -41.63 -51.83 -5.30
C PRO A 12 -41.10 -51.08 -6.55
N TYR A 13 -41.88 -50.17 -7.14
CA TYR A 13 -41.59 -49.61 -8.48
C TYR A 13 -40.78 -48.30 -8.43
N GLY A 14 -41.09 -47.43 -7.48
CA GLY A 14 -40.30 -46.23 -7.16
C GLY A 14 -39.83 -46.30 -5.71
N ASP A 15 -38.54 -46.09 -5.47
CA ASP A 15 -37.93 -46.14 -4.14
C ASP A 15 -36.93 -44.99 -3.97
N ASN A 16 -37.37 -43.91 -3.31
CA ASN A 16 -36.56 -42.73 -3.02
C ASN A 16 -35.93 -42.06 -4.26
N GLU A 17 -36.59 -42.13 -5.42
CA GLU A 17 -36.16 -41.44 -6.65
C GLU A 17 -36.62 -39.98 -6.63
N THR A 18 -35.84 -39.04 -7.20
CA THR A 18 -36.26 -37.63 -7.26
C THR A 18 -37.58 -37.44 -8.01
N PHE A 19 -38.43 -36.59 -7.44
CA PHE A 19 -39.76 -36.26 -7.95
C PHE A 19 -39.90 -34.73 -7.90
N VAL A 20 -40.14 -34.12 -9.06
CA VAL A 20 -40.40 -32.71 -9.23
C VAL A 20 -41.88 -32.48 -9.56
N ILE A 21 -42.52 -31.55 -8.84
CA ILE A 21 -43.88 -31.08 -9.14
C ILE A 21 -43.80 -29.59 -9.50
N ILE A 22 -44.50 -29.19 -10.56
CA ILE A 22 -44.57 -27.80 -11.01
C ILE A 22 -46.04 -27.36 -11.05
N LEU A 23 -46.31 -26.21 -10.43
CA LEU A 23 -47.63 -25.59 -10.31
C LEU A 23 -47.58 -24.15 -10.88
N PRO A 24 -48.75 -23.52 -11.16
CA PRO A 24 -48.86 -22.09 -11.51
C PRO A 24 -48.26 -21.13 -10.47
N ASP A 25 -48.44 -19.82 -10.67
CA ASP A 25 -48.16 -18.83 -9.60
C ASP A 25 -49.36 -18.67 -8.67
N GLY A 26 -49.09 -18.64 -7.37
CA GLY A 26 -50.10 -18.37 -6.35
C GLY A 26 -51.03 -19.56 -6.05
N PRO A 27 -52.24 -19.29 -5.51
CA PRO A 27 -53.19 -20.33 -5.13
C PRO A 27 -53.77 -21.07 -6.34
N VAL A 28 -53.74 -22.40 -6.27
CA VAL A 28 -54.22 -23.31 -7.31
C VAL A 28 -55.74 -23.28 -7.45
N ARG A 29 -56.22 -23.32 -8.68
CA ARG A 29 -57.63 -23.24 -9.08
C ARG A 29 -58.09 -24.52 -9.78
N VAL A 30 -59.41 -24.72 -9.88
CA VAL A 30 -59.98 -25.77 -10.75
C VAL A 30 -59.68 -25.40 -12.21
N GLY A 31 -59.23 -26.36 -13.01
CA GLY A 31 -58.79 -26.16 -14.39
C GLY A 31 -57.29 -25.84 -14.56
N ASP A 32 -56.59 -25.45 -13.49
CA ASP A 32 -55.13 -25.30 -13.53
C ASP A 32 -54.44 -26.62 -13.90
N THR A 33 -53.23 -26.54 -14.45
CA THR A 33 -52.42 -27.73 -14.74
C THR A 33 -51.30 -27.91 -13.72
N ALA A 34 -51.25 -29.08 -13.09
CA ALA A 34 -50.07 -29.60 -12.42
C ALA A 34 -49.23 -30.44 -13.40
N TYR A 35 -47.91 -30.26 -13.35
CA TYR A 35 -46.94 -31.08 -14.09
C TYR A 35 -46.11 -31.89 -13.09
N LEU A 36 -46.06 -33.20 -13.27
CA LEU A 36 -45.45 -34.15 -12.35
C LEU A 36 -44.37 -34.94 -13.10
N PHE A 37 -43.13 -34.89 -12.59
CA PHE A 37 -41.96 -35.49 -13.22
C PHE A 37 -41.20 -36.36 -12.21
N SER A 38 -41.00 -37.63 -12.51
CA SER A 38 -40.16 -38.52 -11.68
C SER A 38 -39.60 -39.67 -12.53
N GLN A 39 -39.05 -40.68 -11.87
CA GLN A 39 -38.42 -41.81 -12.52
C GLN A 39 -38.74 -43.08 -11.72
N TRP A 40 -39.10 -44.17 -12.40
CA TRP A 40 -39.25 -45.47 -11.76
C TRP A 40 -37.88 -46.08 -11.48
N THR A 41 -37.63 -46.54 -10.26
CA THR A 41 -36.50 -47.44 -9.97
C THR A 41 -36.57 -48.67 -10.87
N LYS A 42 -37.79 -49.22 -11.01
CA LYS A 42 -38.17 -50.27 -11.96
C LYS A 42 -39.66 -50.13 -12.29
N ASP A 43 -40.03 -49.99 -13.55
CA ASP A 43 -41.45 -49.93 -13.95
C ASP A 43 -42.16 -51.31 -13.88
N ALA A 44 -43.44 -51.36 -14.24
CA ALA A 44 -44.24 -52.58 -14.22
C ALA A 44 -43.81 -53.62 -15.28
N GLN A 45 -43.17 -53.17 -16.36
CA GLN A 45 -42.62 -53.98 -17.44
C GLN A 45 -41.22 -54.54 -17.09
N GLY A 46 -40.55 -53.93 -16.11
CA GLY A 46 -39.24 -54.29 -15.60
C GLY A 46 -38.10 -53.37 -16.05
N THR A 47 -38.40 -52.32 -16.81
CA THR A 47 -37.44 -51.29 -17.23
C THR A 47 -36.92 -50.54 -16.01
N LYS A 48 -35.60 -50.53 -15.80
CA LYS A 48 -34.97 -49.71 -14.76
C LYS A 48 -34.92 -48.25 -15.19
N LYS A 49 -34.98 -47.33 -14.23
CA LYS A 49 -34.79 -45.88 -14.45
C LYS A 49 -35.69 -45.30 -15.56
N ALA A 50 -36.91 -45.80 -15.72
CA ALA A 50 -37.85 -45.31 -16.73
C ALA A 50 -38.40 -43.93 -16.31
N ASN A 51 -38.23 -42.91 -17.14
CA ASN A 51 -38.77 -41.57 -16.85
C ASN A 51 -40.31 -41.61 -16.85
N PHE A 52 -40.90 -40.91 -15.90
CA PHE A 52 -42.34 -40.74 -15.72
C PHE A 52 -42.70 -39.26 -15.80
N PHE A 53 -43.61 -38.92 -16.71
CA PHE A 53 -44.18 -37.59 -16.84
C PHE A 53 -45.70 -37.67 -16.88
N GLN A 54 -46.36 -36.80 -16.12
CA GLN A 54 -47.81 -36.65 -16.11
C GLN A 54 -48.18 -35.17 -16.12
N LYS A 55 -49.02 -34.77 -17.08
CA LYS A 55 -49.73 -33.49 -17.11
C LYS A 55 -51.17 -33.73 -16.64
N SER A 56 -51.63 -33.03 -15.60
CA SER A 56 -52.97 -33.21 -15.04
C SER A 56 -53.65 -31.89 -14.78
N ALA A 57 -54.90 -31.77 -15.25
CA ALA A 57 -55.80 -30.71 -14.81
C ALA A 57 -56.25 -30.94 -13.36
N ILE A 58 -56.40 -29.86 -12.60
CA ILE A 58 -56.92 -29.88 -11.24
C ILE A 58 -58.45 -29.94 -11.30
N GLY A 59 -59.01 -31.10 -10.95
CA GLY A 59 -60.45 -31.35 -11.03
C GLY A 59 -61.25 -30.89 -9.80
N ARG A 60 -60.59 -30.59 -8.69
CA ARG A 60 -61.20 -30.07 -7.45
C ARG A 60 -60.16 -29.32 -6.63
N VAL A 61 -60.58 -28.21 -6.03
CA VAL A 61 -59.87 -27.49 -4.96
C VAL A 61 -60.81 -27.39 -3.75
N SER A 62 -60.24 -27.37 -2.55
CA SER A 62 -60.91 -27.29 -1.26
C SER A 62 -59.98 -26.70 -0.22
N LYS A 63 -60.48 -26.33 0.97
CA LYS A 63 -59.62 -25.90 2.10
C LYS A 63 -59.73 -26.86 3.28
N THR A 64 -58.60 -27.02 3.96
CA THR A 64 -58.50 -27.70 5.26
C THR A 64 -59.03 -26.79 6.39
N PRO A 65 -59.26 -27.32 7.61
CA PRO A 65 -59.58 -26.49 8.79
C PRO A 65 -58.48 -25.47 9.17
N SER A 66 -57.22 -25.69 8.78
CA SER A 66 -56.12 -24.73 8.95
C SER A 66 -56.06 -23.65 7.85
N GLY A 67 -56.96 -23.71 6.86
CA GLY A 67 -57.01 -22.77 5.73
C GLY A 67 -56.08 -23.12 4.56
N ASP A 68 -55.24 -24.16 4.70
CA ASP A 68 -54.41 -24.71 3.62
C ASP A 68 -55.28 -25.21 2.45
N ASP A 69 -54.80 -25.06 1.22
CA ASP A 69 -55.50 -25.56 0.02
C ASP A 69 -55.22 -27.05 -0.18
N THR A 70 -56.27 -27.83 -0.48
CA THR A 70 -56.17 -29.25 -0.86
C THR A 70 -56.87 -29.48 -2.19
N PHE A 71 -56.14 -30.04 -3.15
CA PHE A 71 -56.57 -30.18 -4.53
C PHE A 71 -56.16 -31.53 -5.12
N ILE A 72 -56.89 -32.00 -6.15
CA ILE A 72 -56.68 -33.33 -6.73
C ILE A 72 -56.30 -33.21 -8.21
N ALA A 73 -55.08 -33.67 -8.52
CA ALA A 73 -54.58 -33.88 -9.88
C ALA A 73 -54.83 -35.35 -10.28
N LYS A 74 -55.82 -35.60 -11.14
CA LYS A 74 -56.13 -36.95 -11.63
C LYS A 74 -55.46 -37.25 -12.97
N ALA A 75 -55.11 -38.51 -13.20
CA ALA A 75 -54.80 -39.05 -14.52
C ALA A 75 -55.48 -40.43 -14.70
N SER A 76 -55.15 -41.11 -15.79
CA SER A 76 -55.76 -42.38 -16.24
C SER A 76 -55.56 -43.58 -15.31
N TYR A 77 -54.60 -43.53 -14.38
CA TYR A 77 -54.36 -44.61 -13.41
C TYR A 77 -54.02 -44.08 -12.01
N TYR A 78 -53.05 -43.17 -11.89
CA TYR A 78 -52.70 -42.56 -10.61
C TYR A 78 -53.50 -41.28 -10.34
N SER A 79 -53.90 -41.10 -9.08
CA SER A 79 -54.54 -39.89 -8.57
C SER A 79 -53.69 -39.30 -7.45
N TRP A 80 -53.41 -38.01 -7.55
CA TRP A 80 -52.55 -37.27 -6.63
C TRP A 80 -53.40 -36.26 -5.86
N GLU A 81 -53.58 -36.52 -4.57
CA GLU A 81 -54.22 -35.62 -3.62
C GLU A 81 -53.11 -34.78 -2.98
N ILE A 82 -53.16 -33.45 -3.14
CA ILE A 82 -52.07 -32.53 -2.82
C ILE A 82 -52.61 -31.46 -1.87
N THR A 83 -52.01 -31.35 -0.69
CA THR A 83 -52.28 -30.30 0.30
C THR A 83 -51.09 -29.34 0.36
N SER A 84 -51.31 -28.06 0.11
CA SER A 84 -50.27 -27.04 0.33
C SER A 84 -50.03 -26.81 1.82
N ARG A 85 -48.83 -26.38 2.19
CA ARG A 85 -48.45 -26.01 3.57
C ARG A 85 -47.54 -24.79 3.56
N ASP A 86 -47.43 -24.12 4.70
CA ASP A 86 -46.52 -22.97 4.90
C ASP A 86 -46.67 -21.91 3.80
N ILE A 87 -47.92 -21.55 3.44
CA ILE A 87 -48.25 -20.66 2.32
C ILE A 87 -47.58 -21.13 1.02
N TYR A 88 -47.92 -22.36 0.62
CA TYR A 88 -47.32 -23.09 -0.51
C TYR A 88 -45.80 -23.32 -0.40
N GLY A 89 -45.17 -23.12 0.76
CA GLY A 89 -43.73 -23.39 0.98
C GLY A 89 -43.38 -24.88 0.93
N LYS A 90 -44.35 -25.75 1.20
CA LYS A 90 -44.27 -27.21 1.05
C LYS A 90 -45.57 -27.76 0.44
N LEU A 91 -45.53 -29.01 -0.02
CA LEU A 91 -46.71 -29.81 -0.34
C LEU A 91 -46.65 -31.14 0.42
N ASP A 92 -47.76 -31.53 1.04
CA ASP A 92 -48.04 -32.92 1.40
C ASP A 92 -48.75 -33.57 0.19
N VAL A 93 -48.26 -34.72 -0.28
CA VAL A 93 -48.75 -35.38 -1.50
C VAL A 93 -49.09 -36.83 -1.21
N VAL A 94 -50.34 -37.21 -1.48
CA VAL A 94 -50.83 -38.59 -1.37
C VAL A 94 -51.05 -39.14 -2.78
N MET A 95 -50.18 -40.05 -3.18
CA MET A 95 -50.34 -40.86 -4.39
C MET A 95 -51.31 -41.99 -4.12
N SER A 96 -52.17 -42.30 -5.09
CA SER A 96 -53.12 -43.40 -5.01
C SER A 96 -53.37 -44.08 -6.36
N ASN A 97 -53.72 -45.37 -6.35
CA ASN A 97 -54.07 -46.15 -7.53
C ASN A 97 -55.53 -46.67 -7.45
N PRO A 98 -56.09 -47.27 -8.53
CA PRO A 98 -57.48 -47.72 -8.54
C PRO A 98 -57.76 -48.92 -7.61
N ALA A 99 -56.70 -49.62 -7.15
CA ALA A 99 -56.79 -50.70 -6.17
C ALA A 99 -56.78 -50.20 -4.71
N GLY A 100 -56.80 -48.87 -4.49
CA GLY A 100 -56.86 -48.26 -3.16
C GLY A 100 -55.53 -48.21 -2.40
N ALA A 101 -54.43 -48.67 -2.99
CA ALA A 101 -53.10 -48.48 -2.40
C ALA A 101 -52.75 -46.98 -2.38
N LYS A 102 -52.07 -46.54 -1.32
CA LYS A 102 -51.66 -45.14 -1.11
C LYS A 102 -50.19 -45.05 -0.69
N SER A 103 -49.55 -43.93 -1.02
CA SER A 103 -48.26 -43.52 -0.44
C SER A 103 -48.23 -42.03 -0.18
N ASN A 104 -47.59 -41.62 0.90
CA ASN A 104 -47.52 -40.25 1.39
C ASN A 104 -46.10 -39.72 1.21
N MET A 105 -45.95 -38.57 0.54
CA MET A 105 -44.68 -37.94 0.21
C MET A 105 -44.72 -36.46 0.57
N SER A 106 -43.58 -35.89 0.97
CA SER A 106 -43.46 -34.46 1.28
C SER A 106 -42.51 -33.79 0.29
N PHE A 107 -42.87 -32.58 -0.14
CA PHE A 107 -42.14 -31.80 -1.13
C PHE A 107 -41.86 -30.40 -0.59
N LYS A 108 -40.69 -29.85 -0.92
CA LYS A 108 -40.26 -28.49 -0.56
C LYS A 108 -40.30 -27.59 -1.80
N ARG A 109 -40.80 -26.36 -1.68
CA ARG A 109 -40.67 -25.35 -2.75
C ARG A 109 -39.19 -24.98 -2.91
N ILE A 110 -38.60 -25.33 -4.04
CA ILE A 110 -37.20 -25.05 -4.38
C ILE A 110 -37.06 -23.81 -5.28
N TRP A 111 -38.12 -23.43 -6.01
CA TRP A 111 -38.12 -22.22 -6.81
C TRP A 111 -39.51 -21.57 -6.93
N GLN A 112 -39.50 -20.25 -7.17
CA GLN A 112 -40.66 -19.44 -7.53
C GLN A 112 -40.24 -18.29 -8.48
N SER A 113 -41.15 -17.86 -9.36
CA SER A 113 -40.96 -16.63 -10.16
C SER A 113 -40.76 -15.40 -9.26
N LYS A 114 -40.12 -14.36 -9.82
CA LYS A 114 -39.87 -13.07 -9.15
C LYS A 114 -40.23 -11.92 -10.11
N GLY A 115 -40.94 -10.92 -9.60
CA GLY A 115 -41.36 -9.75 -10.38
C GLY A 115 -42.76 -9.86 -10.98
N GLU A 116 -43.26 -8.75 -11.53
CA GLU A 116 -44.57 -8.68 -12.18
C GLU A 116 -44.49 -9.23 -13.62
N GLN A 117 -45.35 -10.21 -13.94
CA GLN A 117 -45.57 -10.77 -15.29
C GLN A 117 -44.31 -11.05 -16.14
N ALA A 118 -43.66 -12.19 -15.89
CA ALA A 118 -42.63 -12.70 -16.81
C ALA A 118 -43.19 -12.91 -18.24
N THR A 119 -42.53 -12.30 -19.22
CA THR A 119 -43.04 -12.07 -20.58
C THR A 119 -42.78 -13.18 -21.60
N GLY A 120 -42.30 -14.35 -21.15
CA GLY A 120 -41.96 -15.48 -22.04
C GLY A 120 -42.66 -16.77 -21.62
N ALA A 121 -43.14 -17.52 -22.62
CA ALA A 121 -43.66 -18.87 -22.43
C ALA A 121 -42.60 -19.77 -21.77
N ALA A 122 -43.00 -20.47 -20.71
CA ALA A 122 -42.11 -21.38 -20.01
C ALA A 122 -41.91 -22.66 -20.82
N ARG A 123 -40.68 -23.16 -20.90
CA ARG A 123 -40.36 -24.46 -21.51
C ARG A 123 -39.72 -25.38 -20.49
N ILE A 124 -40.15 -26.64 -20.48
CA ILE A 124 -39.64 -27.71 -19.63
C ILE A 124 -39.23 -28.88 -20.54
N TRP A 125 -37.94 -29.21 -20.56
CA TRP A 125 -37.39 -30.38 -21.23
C TRP A 125 -36.98 -31.43 -20.22
N THR A 126 -37.19 -32.71 -20.55
CA THR A 126 -36.71 -33.85 -19.75
C THR A 126 -35.82 -34.75 -20.58
N GLY A 127 -34.90 -35.44 -19.90
CA GLY A 127 -33.95 -36.34 -20.51
C GLY A 127 -33.28 -37.23 -19.47
N LYS A 128 -32.09 -37.70 -19.80
CA LYS A 128 -31.23 -38.50 -18.93
C LYS A 128 -29.89 -37.80 -18.74
N ILE A 129 -29.28 -37.97 -17.56
CA ILE A 129 -27.90 -37.60 -17.30
C ILE A 129 -27.08 -38.84 -16.93
N SER A 130 -25.96 -39.01 -17.61
CA SER A 130 -24.87 -39.89 -17.19
C SER A 130 -23.59 -39.05 -17.18
N TRP A 131 -22.95 -38.91 -16.02
CA TRP A 131 -21.84 -37.99 -15.81
C TRP A 131 -20.76 -38.63 -14.94
N SER A 132 -19.59 -38.84 -15.54
CA SER A 132 -18.43 -39.45 -14.88
C SER A 132 -18.82 -40.74 -14.13
N LYS A 133 -18.44 -40.88 -12.86
CA LYS A 133 -18.94 -41.92 -11.94
C LYS A 133 -20.28 -41.58 -11.28
N TYR A 134 -20.57 -40.30 -11.06
CA TYR A 134 -21.58 -39.83 -10.10
C TYR A 134 -23.04 -40.03 -10.54
N ALA A 135 -23.35 -39.91 -11.83
CA ALA A 135 -24.69 -40.15 -12.37
C ALA A 135 -24.67 -41.24 -13.45
N ARG A 136 -25.62 -42.17 -13.37
CA ARG A 136 -25.85 -43.23 -14.36
C ARG A 136 -27.33 -43.32 -14.71
N ASP A 137 -27.67 -42.82 -15.89
CA ASP A 137 -29.02 -42.88 -16.48
C ASP A 137 -30.12 -42.25 -15.60
N GLU A 138 -29.73 -41.24 -14.82
CA GLU A 138 -30.61 -40.52 -13.89
C GLU A 138 -31.52 -39.55 -14.63
N MET A 139 -32.74 -39.29 -14.12
CA MET A 139 -33.61 -38.29 -14.73
C MET A 139 -33.00 -36.90 -14.55
N SER A 140 -33.02 -36.12 -15.62
CA SER A 140 -32.60 -34.72 -15.61
C SER A 140 -33.65 -33.85 -16.31
N ILE A 141 -33.91 -32.68 -15.74
CA ILE A 141 -34.93 -31.71 -16.15
C ILE A 141 -34.27 -30.35 -16.33
N PHE A 142 -34.56 -29.69 -17.45
CA PHE A 142 -34.17 -28.31 -17.73
C PHE A 142 -35.43 -27.47 -17.87
N ILE A 143 -35.49 -26.35 -17.14
CA ILE A 143 -36.64 -25.45 -17.13
C ILE A 143 -36.15 -24.04 -17.49
N VAL A 144 -36.75 -23.44 -18.51
CA VAL A 144 -36.62 -22.02 -18.81
C VAL A 144 -37.97 -21.38 -18.46
N PRO A 145 -38.18 -20.95 -17.21
CA PRO A 145 -39.52 -20.65 -16.69
C PRO A 145 -40.10 -19.32 -17.19
N GLU A 146 -39.29 -18.47 -17.82
CA GLU A 146 -39.63 -17.08 -18.19
C GLU A 146 -39.24 -16.77 -19.65
N GLY A 147 -39.07 -17.83 -20.46
CA GLY A 147 -38.57 -17.77 -21.82
C GLY A 147 -37.06 -17.47 -21.91
N PHE A 148 -36.54 -17.45 -23.15
CA PHE A 148 -35.13 -17.14 -23.40
C PHE A 148 -34.82 -15.65 -23.24
N GLY A 149 -33.55 -15.32 -22.93
CA GLY A 149 -33.00 -13.97 -22.87
C GLY A 149 -31.93 -13.80 -21.79
N ASP A 150 -31.01 -12.84 -21.96
CA ASP A 150 -29.96 -12.57 -20.97
C ASP A 150 -30.54 -12.21 -19.59
N GLY A 151 -29.88 -12.67 -18.53
CA GLY A 151 -30.27 -12.45 -17.15
C GLY A 151 -31.47 -13.29 -16.67
N LYS A 152 -32.33 -13.78 -17.58
CA LYS A 152 -33.51 -14.57 -17.23
C LYS A 152 -33.15 -15.89 -16.54
N PRO A 153 -34.00 -16.39 -15.62
CA PRO A 153 -33.75 -17.66 -14.95
C PRO A 153 -33.67 -18.84 -15.92
N VAL A 154 -32.81 -19.79 -15.59
CA VAL A 154 -32.83 -21.19 -16.04
C VAL A 154 -32.62 -22.08 -14.83
N LEU A 155 -33.41 -23.15 -14.74
CA LEU A 155 -33.31 -24.16 -13.70
C LEU A 155 -32.82 -25.46 -14.31
N SER A 156 -31.96 -26.18 -13.59
CA SER A 156 -31.64 -27.57 -13.92
C SER A 156 -31.69 -28.44 -12.67
N LEU A 157 -32.27 -29.63 -12.82
CA LEU A 157 -32.66 -30.52 -11.74
C LEU A 157 -32.32 -31.95 -12.13
N TRP A 158 -31.54 -32.65 -11.31
CA TRP A 158 -31.31 -34.09 -11.42
C TRP A 158 -30.99 -34.69 -10.05
N GLN A 159 -30.77 -36.00 -9.98
CA GLN A 159 -30.14 -36.64 -8.83
C GLN A 159 -28.82 -37.28 -9.25
N TRP A 160 -27.85 -37.29 -8.35
CA TRP A 160 -26.65 -38.13 -8.49
C TRP A 160 -27.00 -39.56 -8.11
N SER A 161 -26.50 -40.55 -8.83
CA SER A 161 -26.58 -41.95 -8.37
C SER A 161 -25.80 -42.11 -7.06
N HIS A 162 -24.62 -41.48 -6.98
CA HIS A 162 -23.90 -41.17 -5.74
C HIS A 162 -23.14 -39.85 -5.90
N ASP A 163 -23.05 -39.04 -4.85
CA ASP A 163 -22.23 -37.81 -4.86
C ASP A 163 -20.74 -38.08 -4.52
N ASP A 164 -19.97 -37.01 -4.30
CA ASP A 164 -18.54 -37.06 -3.95
C ASP A 164 -18.28 -37.58 -2.54
N THR A 165 -19.25 -37.46 -1.63
CA THR A 165 -19.23 -38.11 -0.29
C THR A 165 -19.62 -39.59 -0.36
N GLY A 166 -20.18 -40.04 -1.48
CA GLY A 166 -20.73 -41.39 -1.66
C GLY A 166 -22.19 -41.54 -1.20
N THR A 167 -22.90 -40.44 -0.93
CA THR A 167 -24.32 -40.51 -0.54
C THR A 167 -25.17 -40.82 -1.78
N GLU A 168 -26.00 -41.87 -1.70
CA GLU A 168 -26.83 -42.31 -2.83
C GLU A 168 -28.03 -41.40 -3.11
N LYS A 169 -28.38 -41.25 -4.39
CA LYS A 169 -29.56 -40.51 -4.88
C LYS A 169 -29.59 -39.03 -4.45
N SER A 170 -28.46 -38.40 -4.12
CA SER A 170 -28.40 -36.99 -3.66
C SER A 170 -28.98 -36.03 -4.71
N PRO A 171 -29.89 -35.11 -4.35
CA PRO A 171 -30.49 -34.16 -5.28
C PRO A 171 -29.47 -33.09 -5.74
N SER A 172 -29.62 -32.63 -6.97
CA SER A 172 -28.81 -31.58 -7.59
C SER A 172 -29.73 -30.55 -8.24
N PHE A 173 -29.87 -29.39 -7.59
CA PHE A 173 -30.68 -28.26 -8.04
C PHE A 173 -29.83 -27.03 -8.33
N ARG A 174 -30.11 -26.35 -9.46
CA ARG A 174 -29.45 -25.10 -9.88
C ARG A 174 -30.50 -24.12 -10.40
N ALA A 175 -30.33 -22.84 -10.09
CA ALA A 175 -31.24 -21.77 -10.47
C ALA A 175 -30.46 -20.50 -10.83
N GLU A 176 -29.96 -20.45 -12.06
CA GLU A 176 -28.98 -19.48 -12.53
C GLU A 176 -29.58 -18.52 -13.57
N SER A 177 -28.87 -17.44 -13.88
CA SER A 177 -29.21 -16.57 -15.01
C SER A 177 -28.63 -17.09 -16.33
N GLN A 178 -29.45 -17.08 -17.38
CA GLN A 178 -29.03 -17.32 -18.76
C GLN A 178 -28.06 -16.23 -19.22
N LYS A 179 -26.97 -16.65 -19.88
CA LYS A 179 -26.11 -15.83 -20.72
C LYS A 179 -26.26 -16.28 -22.17
N MET A 180 -26.78 -15.43 -23.03
CA MET A 180 -27.01 -15.72 -24.44
C MET A 180 -25.68 -15.81 -25.19
N LEU A 181 -25.56 -16.79 -26.09
CA LEU A 181 -24.39 -17.00 -26.94
C LEU A 181 -24.70 -16.74 -28.42
N SER A 182 -25.92 -17.04 -28.86
CA SER A 182 -26.45 -16.69 -30.20
C SER A 182 -27.96 -16.89 -30.26
N GLY A 183 -28.67 -16.13 -31.10
CA GLY A 183 -30.10 -16.33 -31.32
C GLY A 183 -30.59 -15.93 -32.72
N ALA A 184 -31.82 -16.32 -33.03
CA ALA A 184 -32.64 -15.83 -34.14
C ALA A 184 -32.16 -16.12 -35.57
N ARG A 185 -31.85 -17.40 -35.88
CA ARG A 185 -32.01 -17.94 -37.26
C ARG A 185 -32.62 -19.34 -37.37
N LYS A 186 -32.46 -20.25 -36.38
CA LYS A 186 -33.11 -21.57 -36.30
C LYS A 186 -33.24 -22.12 -34.85
N GLY A 187 -33.34 -21.22 -33.86
CA GLY A 187 -33.22 -21.59 -32.45
C GLY A 187 -32.36 -20.64 -31.62
N VAL A 188 -32.00 -21.09 -30.40
CA VAL A 188 -31.35 -20.28 -29.36
C VAL A 188 -30.22 -21.07 -28.71
N LYS A 189 -29.06 -20.43 -28.55
CA LYS A 189 -27.95 -20.96 -27.76
C LYS A 189 -27.67 -20.05 -26.57
N PHE A 190 -27.69 -20.62 -25.39
CA PHE A 190 -27.38 -19.94 -24.13
C PHE A 190 -26.46 -20.81 -23.27
N SER A 191 -25.88 -20.20 -22.25
CA SER A 191 -25.04 -20.86 -21.25
C SER A 191 -25.34 -20.32 -19.87
N TYR A 192 -24.93 -21.05 -18.85
CA TYR A 192 -24.88 -20.56 -17.48
C TYR A 192 -23.76 -21.30 -16.73
N HIS A 193 -23.23 -20.65 -15.69
CA HIS A 193 -22.18 -21.20 -14.84
C HIS A 193 -22.74 -21.39 -13.43
N SER A 194 -22.20 -22.36 -12.69
CA SER A 194 -22.51 -22.55 -11.26
C SER A 194 -21.37 -23.28 -10.54
N TYR A 195 -21.36 -24.61 -10.63
CA TYR A 195 -20.17 -25.45 -10.42
C TYR A 195 -19.68 -26.04 -11.75
N TYR A 196 -20.61 -26.25 -12.68
CA TYR A 196 -20.36 -26.68 -14.04
C TYR A 196 -20.58 -25.52 -15.01
N ASP A 197 -19.79 -25.47 -16.09
CA ASP A 197 -20.09 -24.70 -17.29
C ASP A 197 -21.13 -25.50 -18.09
N ILE A 198 -22.36 -25.01 -18.18
CA ILE A 198 -23.44 -25.68 -18.93
C ILE A 198 -23.82 -24.81 -20.12
N THR A 199 -23.78 -25.41 -21.31
CA THR A 199 -24.19 -24.79 -22.57
C THR A 199 -25.37 -25.54 -23.16
N CYS A 200 -26.46 -24.81 -23.39
CA CYS A 200 -27.72 -25.35 -23.90
C CYS A 200 -27.99 -24.77 -25.30
N THR A 201 -28.33 -25.65 -26.24
CA THR A 201 -28.71 -25.28 -27.61
C THR A 201 -30.10 -25.82 -27.88
N TRP A 202 -31.09 -24.93 -27.95
CA TRP A 202 -32.46 -25.24 -28.33
C TRP A 202 -32.61 -25.12 -29.85
N ASP A 203 -33.13 -26.18 -30.48
CA ASP A 203 -33.47 -26.20 -31.90
C ASP A 203 -34.98 -25.96 -32.08
N GLU A 204 -35.32 -24.95 -32.88
CA GLU A 204 -36.70 -24.48 -33.06
C GLU A 204 -37.54 -25.39 -33.97
N THR A 205 -36.90 -26.26 -34.75
CA THR A 205 -37.59 -27.16 -35.69
C THR A 205 -37.99 -28.48 -35.04
N THR A 206 -37.21 -28.92 -34.04
CA THR A 206 -37.40 -30.17 -33.29
C THR A 206 -37.92 -29.94 -31.87
N GLU A 207 -37.91 -28.70 -31.39
CA GLU A 207 -38.16 -28.28 -29.99
C GLU A 207 -37.23 -28.95 -28.96
N LYS A 208 -36.17 -29.65 -29.39
CA LYS A 208 -35.20 -30.33 -28.52
C LYS A 208 -34.21 -29.35 -27.90
N LEU A 209 -33.67 -29.72 -26.74
CA LEU A 209 -32.59 -29.02 -26.07
C LEU A 209 -31.34 -29.92 -26.03
N ALA A 210 -30.34 -29.65 -26.86
CA ALA A 210 -29.04 -30.28 -26.74
C ALA A 210 -28.25 -29.63 -25.60
N VAL A 211 -27.75 -30.43 -24.65
CA VAL A 211 -27.04 -29.95 -23.47
C VAL A 211 -25.60 -30.44 -23.47
N HIS A 212 -24.66 -29.51 -23.34
CA HIS A 212 -23.23 -29.76 -23.13
C HIS A 212 -22.84 -29.34 -21.71
N MET A 213 -22.05 -30.17 -21.01
CA MET A 213 -21.60 -29.88 -19.65
C MET A 213 -20.09 -30.09 -19.51
N LYS A 214 -19.45 -29.14 -18.83
CA LYS A 214 -18.02 -29.12 -18.54
C LYS A 214 -17.80 -28.89 -17.05
N GLY A 215 -16.96 -29.73 -16.44
CA GLY A 215 -16.61 -29.69 -15.02
C GLY A 215 -15.16 -30.10 -14.77
N PRO A 216 -14.76 -30.24 -13.50
CA PRO A 216 -13.43 -30.70 -13.13
C PRO A 216 -13.12 -32.13 -13.59
N GLU A 217 -14.14 -32.98 -13.78
CA GLU A 217 -13.99 -34.43 -13.97
C GLU A 217 -14.29 -34.90 -15.41
N ALA A 218 -15.03 -34.10 -16.19
CA ALA A 218 -15.41 -34.42 -17.57
C ALA A 218 -15.77 -33.15 -18.37
N ASN A 219 -15.78 -33.31 -19.70
CA ASN A 219 -16.17 -32.28 -20.67
C ASN A 219 -16.88 -32.99 -21.83
N GLN A 220 -18.21 -33.06 -21.80
CA GLN A 220 -18.99 -33.93 -22.68
C GLN A 220 -20.40 -33.40 -22.95
N ASP A 221 -20.96 -33.82 -24.07
CA ASP A 221 -22.40 -33.69 -24.33
C ASP A 221 -23.18 -34.64 -23.41
N LEU A 222 -24.31 -34.16 -22.88
CA LEU A 222 -25.27 -34.93 -22.11
C LEU A 222 -26.39 -35.51 -22.99
N GLY A 223 -26.40 -35.15 -24.28
CA GLY A 223 -27.40 -35.56 -25.27
C GLY A 223 -28.53 -34.55 -25.47
N GLU A 224 -29.58 -35.00 -26.16
CA GLU A 224 -30.77 -34.22 -26.46
C GLU A 224 -31.89 -34.47 -25.44
N TYR A 225 -32.50 -33.40 -24.96
CA TYR A 225 -33.63 -33.42 -24.03
C TYR A 225 -34.92 -33.08 -24.77
N THR A 226 -36.00 -33.80 -24.46
CA THR A 226 -37.30 -33.72 -25.15
C THR A 226 -38.20 -32.71 -24.46
N LEU A 227 -38.79 -31.79 -25.22
CA LEU A 227 -39.78 -30.85 -24.68
C LEU A 227 -40.97 -31.63 -24.11
N SER A 228 -41.18 -31.50 -22.81
CA SER A 228 -42.24 -32.20 -22.07
C SER A 228 -43.42 -31.27 -21.76
N ALA A 229 -43.16 -29.96 -21.63
CA ALA A 229 -44.20 -28.96 -21.57
C ALA A 229 -43.75 -27.61 -22.14
N LEU A 230 -44.61 -27.02 -22.98
CA LEU A 230 -44.66 -25.59 -23.28
C LEU A 230 -45.84 -25.01 -22.49
N ILE A 231 -45.58 -23.97 -21.69
CA ILE A 231 -46.57 -23.25 -20.90
C ILE A 231 -46.59 -21.80 -21.40
N ASP A 232 -47.49 -21.52 -22.35
CA ASP A 232 -47.76 -20.14 -22.73
C ASP A 232 -48.43 -19.40 -21.55
N ARG A 233 -48.03 -18.15 -21.34
CA ARG A 233 -48.58 -17.27 -20.29
C ARG A 233 -49.70 -16.37 -20.83
N HIS A 234 -50.05 -16.47 -22.11
CA HIS A 234 -51.05 -15.60 -22.78
C HIS A 234 -52.50 -16.10 -22.79
N SER A 235 -52.84 -17.24 -22.18
CA SER A 235 -54.24 -17.72 -22.11
C SER A 235 -55.06 -16.97 -21.05
N HIS A 236 -55.37 -15.70 -21.29
CA HIS A 236 -56.50 -15.01 -20.66
C HIS A 236 -57.83 -15.45 -21.29
N ASP A 237 -58.08 -16.76 -21.32
CA ASP A 237 -59.33 -17.33 -21.82
C ASP A 237 -60.43 -17.07 -20.78
N TRP A 238 -61.26 -16.06 -21.03
CA TRP A 238 -62.41 -15.73 -20.19
C TRP A 238 -63.54 -16.76 -20.30
N ASN A 239 -63.54 -17.56 -21.37
CA ASN A 239 -64.29 -18.81 -21.45
C ASN A 239 -63.28 -19.97 -21.48
N PRO A 240 -63.24 -20.87 -20.49
CA PRO A 240 -62.51 -22.12 -20.65
C PRO A 240 -63.16 -22.96 -21.76
N PRO A 241 -62.39 -23.79 -22.50
CA PRO A 241 -62.96 -24.70 -23.49
C PRO A 241 -63.99 -25.64 -22.85
N GLU A 242 -65.19 -25.71 -23.44
CA GLU A 242 -66.30 -26.57 -22.99
C GLU A 242 -65.94 -28.06 -23.12
N TYR A 243 -65.38 -28.63 -22.05
CA TYR A 243 -65.18 -30.08 -21.96
C TYR A 243 -66.43 -30.76 -21.40
N SER A 244 -67.11 -31.49 -22.29
CA SER A 244 -68.33 -32.29 -22.11
C SER A 244 -69.66 -31.53 -22.06
N THR A 245 -70.68 -32.13 -22.68
CA THR A 245 -72.07 -31.64 -22.74
C THR A 245 -72.74 -31.76 -21.36
N PRO A 246 -73.42 -30.72 -20.85
CA PRO A 246 -74.08 -30.75 -19.55
C PRO A 246 -75.06 -31.90 -19.35
N GLU A 247 -75.09 -32.46 -18.14
CA GLU A 247 -76.03 -33.52 -17.77
C GLU A 247 -77.43 -32.95 -17.44
N LYS A 248 -78.42 -33.86 -17.49
CA LYS A 248 -79.85 -33.54 -17.58
C LYS A 248 -80.41 -32.74 -16.39
N THR A 249 -79.72 -32.75 -15.25
CA THR A 249 -80.11 -32.07 -14.00
C THR A 249 -79.91 -30.55 -14.03
N GLU A 250 -79.02 -30.02 -14.88
CA GLU A 250 -78.80 -28.56 -14.96
C GLU A 250 -79.88 -27.84 -15.79
N VAL A 251 -80.76 -28.59 -16.47
CA VAL A 251 -81.83 -28.04 -17.32
C VAL A 251 -83.01 -27.51 -16.51
N GLU A 252 -83.17 -27.93 -15.24
CA GLU A 252 -84.29 -27.55 -14.38
C GLU A 252 -84.26 -26.08 -13.94
N VAL A 253 -83.12 -25.38 -14.07
CA VAL A 253 -82.98 -23.94 -13.77
C VAL A 253 -83.28 -23.06 -15.00
N ARG A 254 -84.31 -23.43 -15.78
CA ARG A 254 -84.84 -22.62 -16.90
C ARG A 254 -86.33 -22.38 -16.72
N LEU A 255 -86.75 -21.13 -16.96
CA LEU A 255 -88.16 -20.71 -16.82
C LEU A 255 -89.10 -21.57 -17.68
N PRO A 256 -90.24 -22.03 -17.14
CA PRO A 256 -91.13 -22.96 -17.83
C PRO A 256 -91.81 -22.30 -19.04
N GLN A 257 -91.74 -22.97 -20.19
CA GLN A 257 -92.54 -22.62 -21.36
C GLN A 257 -94.03 -22.91 -21.10
N PRO A 258 -94.95 -22.02 -21.49
CA PRO A 258 -96.37 -22.19 -21.21
C PRO A 258 -96.98 -23.33 -22.03
N GLN A 259 -97.45 -24.38 -21.36
CA GLN A 259 -98.31 -25.41 -21.95
C GLN A 259 -99.79 -25.16 -21.60
N PRO A 260 -100.74 -25.43 -22.51
CA PRO A 260 -102.17 -25.27 -22.25
C PRO A 260 -102.64 -26.29 -21.22
N SER A 261 -103.22 -25.82 -20.11
CA SER A 261 -103.49 -26.62 -18.91
C SER A 261 -104.75 -27.50 -18.97
N LEU A 262 -105.47 -27.55 -20.10
CA LEU A 262 -106.68 -28.37 -20.28
C LEU A 262 -106.76 -28.93 -21.72
N PRO A 263 -107.16 -30.20 -21.91
CA PRO A 263 -107.46 -30.74 -23.23
C PRO A 263 -108.76 -30.13 -23.78
N ARG A 264 -108.81 -29.85 -25.08
CA ARG A 264 -110.05 -29.42 -25.73
C ARG A 264 -111.04 -30.59 -25.81
N ILE A 265 -112.20 -30.44 -25.17
CA ILE A 265 -113.32 -31.37 -25.35
C ILE A 265 -113.90 -31.14 -26.74
N LEU A 266 -113.77 -32.15 -27.61
CA LEU A 266 -114.24 -32.13 -29.01
C LEU A 266 -115.57 -32.89 -29.21
N GLY A 267 -116.19 -33.38 -28.14
CA GLY A 267 -117.52 -34.01 -28.17
C GLY A 267 -118.65 -32.99 -27.92
N PRO A 268 -119.85 -33.19 -28.48
CA PRO A 268 -121.01 -32.35 -28.19
C PRO A 268 -121.42 -32.48 -26.71
N LEU A 269 -121.80 -31.36 -26.10
CA LEU A 269 -122.20 -31.31 -24.69
C LEU A 269 -123.48 -32.14 -24.43
N PRO A 270 -123.53 -32.93 -23.34
CA PRO A 270 -124.72 -33.70 -22.97
C PRO A 270 -125.77 -32.77 -22.37
N PHE A 271 -126.73 -32.33 -23.20
CA PHE A 271 -127.93 -31.67 -22.69
C PHE A 271 -128.71 -32.63 -21.77
N PRO A 272 -128.99 -32.27 -20.50
CA PRO A 272 -129.71 -33.12 -19.57
C PRO A 272 -131.15 -33.35 -20.04
N LYS A 273 -131.65 -34.57 -19.89
CA LYS A 273 -132.94 -35.02 -20.45
C LYS A 273 -134.12 -34.79 -19.51
N ASN A 274 -133.88 -34.44 -18.25
CA ASN A 274 -134.90 -34.17 -17.25
C ASN A 274 -134.44 -33.15 -16.20
N LEU A 275 -135.39 -32.60 -15.45
CA LEU A 275 -135.15 -31.53 -14.46
C LEU A 275 -134.15 -31.93 -13.36
N ILE A 276 -134.09 -33.21 -12.97
CA ILE A 276 -133.19 -33.69 -11.91
C ILE A 276 -131.75 -33.78 -12.42
N GLU A 277 -131.54 -34.21 -13.67
CA GLU A 277 -130.23 -34.12 -14.33
C GLU A 277 -129.78 -32.67 -14.49
N THR A 278 -130.68 -31.77 -14.89
CA THR A 278 -130.37 -30.33 -14.99
C THR A 278 -129.90 -29.77 -13.65
N LEU A 279 -130.65 -30.00 -12.56
CA LEU A 279 -130.27 -29.53 -11.23
C LEU A 279 -128.94 -30.13 -10.75
N ARG A 280 -128.66 -31.41 -11.03
CA ARG A 280 -127.37 -32.04 -10.73
C ARG A 280 -126.21 -31.41 -11.52
N HIS A 281 -126.38 -31.16 -12.81
CA HIS A 281 -125.38 -30.47 -13.63
C HIS A 281 -125.18 -29.02 -13.18
N THR A 282 -126.24 -28.28 -12.80
CA THR A 282 -126.12 -26.92 -12.26
C THR A 282 -125.35 -26.89 -10.94
N ILE A 283 -125.60 -27.84 -10.02
CA ILE A 283 -124.87 -27.94 -8.75
C ILE A 283 -123.38 -28.27 -9.02
N ALA A 284 -123.10 -29.27 -9.86
CA ALA A 284 -121.72 -29.64 -10.20
C ALA A 284 -120.95 -28.50 -10.90
N PHE A 285 -121.62 -27.73 -11.76
CA PHE A 285 -121.02 -26.57 -12.41
C PHE A 285 -120.78 -25.41 -11.44
N ALA A 286 -121.68 -25.18 -10.49
CA ALA A 286 -121.51 -24.16 -9.44
C ALA A 286 -120.36 -24.52 -8.48
N ASP A 287 -120.24 -25.80 -8.10
CA ASP A 287 -119.14 -26.32 -7.28
C ASP A 287 -117.80 -26.21 -8.02
N GLN A 288 -117.75 -26.63 -9.30
CA GLN A 288 -116.57 -26.48 -10.14
C GLN A 288 -116.17 -25.00 -10.33
N ALA A 289 -117.14 -24.11 -10.50
CA ALA A 289 -116.89 -22.67 -10.59
C ALA A 289 -116.36 -22.09 -9.27
N GLY A 290 -116.90 -22.53 -8.12
CA GLY A 290 -116.40 -22.16 -6.79
C GLY A 290 -114.97 -22.63 -6.54
N TYR A 291 -114.66 -23.89 -6.88
CA TYR A 291 -113.31 -24.44 -6.81
C TYR A 291 -112.33 -23.67 -7.71
N LEU A 292 -112.71 -23.37 -8.96
CA LEU A 292 -111.89 -22.60 -9.89
C LEU A 292 -111.67 -21.15 -9.42
N ALA A 293 -112.68 -20.52 -8.81
CA ALA A 293 -112.55 -19.18 -8.23
C ALA A 293 -111.59 -19.19 -7.03
N LYS A 294 -111.73 -20.14 -6.11
CA LYS A 294 -110.85 -20.29 -4.94
C LYS A 294 -109.40 -20.58 -5.37
N TYR A 295 -109.20 -21.48 -6.34
CA TYR A 295 -107.89 -21.78 -6.91
C TYR A 295 -107.26 -20.59 -7.64
N ALA A 296 -108.06 -19.75 -8.31
CA ALA A 296 -107.58 -18.51 -8.92
C ALA A 296 -107.16 -17.46 -7.88
N GLU A 297 -107.93 -17.32 -6.80
CA GLU A 297 -107.60 -16.45 -5.66
C GLU A 297 -106.30 -16.89 -4.97
N ASP A 298 -106.18 -18.17 -4.59
CA ASP A 298 -104.99 -18.69 -3.90
C ASP A 298 -103.74 -18.60 -4.79
N ARG A 299 -103.90 -18.82 -6.10
CA ARG A 299 -102.81 -18.65 -7.07
C ARG A 299 -102.45 -17.19 -7.34
N PHE A 300 -103.40 -16.26 -7.26
CA PHE A 300 -103.12 -14.83 -7.31
C PHE A 300 -102.33 -14.40 -6.07
N ASN A 301 -102.78 -14.76 -4.88
CA ASN A 301 -102.11 -14.43 -3.62
C ASN A 301 -100.68 -15.01 -3.56
N ALA A 302 -100.46 -16.23 -4.06
CA ALA A 302 -99.13 -16.82 -4.16
C ALA A 302 -98.21 -16.10 -5.18
N LEU A 303 -98.77 -15.62 -6.30
CA LEU A 303 -98.02 -14.87 -7.31
C LEU A 303 -97.67 -13.45 -6.85
N ASP A 304 -98.57 -12.81 -6.10
CA ASP A 304 -98.36 -11.48 -5.50
C ASP A 304 -97.25 -11.51 -4.43
N ALA A 305 -97.27 -12.54 -3.57
CA ALA A 305 -96.19 -12.77 -2.60
C ALA A 305 -94.82 -13.03 -3.26
N ASP A 306 -94.78 -13.84 -4.33
CA ASP A 306 -93.55 -14.07 -5.12
C ASP A 306 -93.08 -12.80 -5.84
N PHE A 307 -94.00 -11.99 -6.38
CA PHE A 307 -93.68 -10.69 -6.98
C PHE A 307 -93.06 -9.72 -5.96
N HIS A 308 -93.63 -9.62 -4.76
CA HIS A 308 -93.08 -8.80 -3.69
C HIS A 308 -91.71 -9.29 -3.22
N ALA A 309 -91.52 -10.60 -3.02
CA ALA A 309 -90.23 -11.18 -2.63
C ALA A 309 -89.14 -10.93 -3.70
N ARG A 310 -89.48 -11.04 -4.99
CA ARG A 310 -88.57 -10.68 -6.10
C ARG A 310 -88.25 -9.19 -6.13
N GLY A 311 -89.19 -8.33 -5.76
CA GLY A 311 -88.97 -6.88 -5.60
C GLY A 311 -87.92 -6.58 -4.53
N GLU A 312 -87.99 -7.23 -3.37
CA GLU A 312 -86.98 -7.10 -2.32
C GLU A 312 -85.60 -7.63 -2.76
N GLN A 313 -85.55 -8.80 -3.41
CA GLN A 313 -84.32 -9.35 -3.96
C GLN A 313 -83.68 -8.43 -5.02
N LEU A 314 -84.47 -7.81 -5.89
CA LEU A 314 -84.00 -6.85 -6.89
C LEU A 314 -83.44 -5.58 -6.22
N ASN A 315 -84.09 -5.07 -5.16
CA ASN A 315 -83.60 -3.91 -4.40
C ASN A 315 -82.29 -4.23 -3.66
N ALA A 316 -82.16 -5.43 -3.08
CA ALA A 316 -80.94 -5.90 -2.43
C ALA A 316 -79.78 -6.01 -3.43
N ALA A 317 -80.00 -6.71 -4.55
CA ALA A 317 -79.00 -6.86 -5.62
C ALA A 317 -78.61 -5.52 -6.27
N THR A 318 -79.56 -4.57 -6.39
CA THR A 318 -79.26 -3.21 -6.87
C THR A 318 -78.40 -2.43 -5.89
N THR A 319 -78.63 -2.60 -4.57
CA THR A 319 -77.80 -1.98 -3.52
C THR A 319 -76.39 -2.55 -3.54
N GLU A 320 -76.24 -3.88 -3.61
CA GLU A 320 -74.95 -4.56 -3.75
C GLU A 320 -74.20 -4.13 -5.02
N ASN A 321 -74.87 -4.04 -6.17
CA ASN A 321 -74.26 -3.57 -7.41
C ASN A 321 -73.74 -2.12 -7.30
N ASN A 322 -74.41 -1.28 -6.51
CA ASN A 322 -73.98 0.11 -6.26
C ASN A 322 -72.75 0.18 -5.34
N GLU A 323 -72.64 -0.65 -4.30
CA GLU A 323 -71.42 -0.69 -3.48
C GLU A 323 -70.23 -1.29 -4.25
N LEU A 324 -70.44 -2.39 -4.99
CA LEU A 324 -69.42 -2.98 -5.87
C LEU A 324 -68.89 -1.96 -6.89
N ARG A 325 -69.75 -1.08 -7.45
CA ARG A 325 -69.32 0.01 -8.33
C ARG A 325 -68.45 1.05 -7.64
N LYS A 326 -68.68 1.36 -6.36
CA LYS A 326 -67.82 2.25 -5.57
C LYS A 326 -66.47 1.61 -5.29
N GLU A 327 -66.46 0.32 -4.93
CA GLU A 327 -65.23 -0.42 -4.64
C GLU A 327 -64.38 -0.59 -5.91
N ILE A 328 -64.98 -0.96 -7.04
CA ILE A 328 -64.30 -0.99 -8.36
C ILE A 328 -63.68 0.38 -8.69
N LYS A 329 -64.41 1.49 -8.45
CA LYS A 329 -63.85 2.83 -8.67
C LYS A 329 -62.64 3.08 -7.76
N LYS A 330 -62.76 2.81 -6.46
CA LYS A 330 -61.68 3.01 -5.49
C LYS A 330 -60.43 2.21 -5.87
N LEU A 331 -60.59 0.92 -6.21
CA LEU A 331 -59.49 0.06 -6.66
C LEU A 331 -58.83 0.56 -7.95
N LEU A 332 -59.59 1.21 -8.84
CA LEU A 332 -59.07 1.80 -10.06
C LEU A 332 -58.31 3.12 -9.80
N ASP A 333 -58.79 3.94 -8.86
CA ASP A 333 -58.09 5.14 -8.38
C ASP A 333 -56.77 4.74 -7.65
N ASP A 334 -56.81 3.76 -6.76
CA ASP A 334 -55.65 3.19 -6.06
C ASP A 334 -54.63 2.59 -7.05
N LEU A 335 -55.09 1.82 -8.06
CA LEU A 335 -54.23 1.25 -9.12
C LEU A 335 -53.52 2.33 -9.94
N ASN A 336 -54.18 3.45 -10.21
CA ASN A 336 -53.56 4.57 -10.92
C ASN A 336 -52.50 5.29 -10.06
N ALA A 337 -52.73 5.38 -8.75
CA ALA A 337 -51.74 5.93 -7.81
C ALA A 337 -50.49 5.04 -7.69
N GLU A 338 -50.64 3.72 -7.59
CA GLU A 338 -49.49 2.80 -7.58
C GLU A 338 -48.74 2.78 -8.92
N LYS A 339 -49.44 2.81 -10.06
CA LYS A 339 -48.78 2.97 -11.37
C LYS A 339 -47.94 4.24 -11.47
N ALA A 340 -48.40 5.36 -10.91
CA ALA A 340 -47.64 6.60 -10.87
C ALA A 340 -46.37 6.48 -10.01
N LYS A 341 -46.46 5.83 -8.83
CA LYS A 341 -45.30 5.54 -7.97
C LYS A 341 -44.30 4.61 -8.65
N THR A 342 -44.76 3.55 -9.31
CA THR A 342 -43.90 2.65 -10.10
C THR A 342 -43.19 3.41 -11.21
N GLY A 343 -43.86 4.36 -11.89
CA GLY A 343 -43.23 5.25 -12.86
C GLY A 343 -42.08 6.10 -12.29
N ASP A 344 -42.28 6.74 -11.12
CA ASP A 344 -41.23 7.50 -10.42
C ASP A 344 -40.05 6.59 -10.03
N LEU A 345 -40.33 5.43 -9.43
CA LEU A 345 -39.31 4.46 -9.01
C LEU A 345 -38.53 3.89 -10.20
N THR A 346 -39.19 3.57 -11.32
CA THR A 346 -38.51 3.13 -12.55
C THR A 346 -37.60 4.22 -13.12
N LYS A 347 -38.07 5.48 -13.14
CA LYS A 347 -37.24 6.60 -13.59
C LYS A 347 -36.01 6.78 -12.69
N ARG A 348 -36.21 6.83 -11.36
CA ARG A 348 -35.12 6.99 -10.38
C ARG A 348 -34.13 5.84 -10.40
N LEU A 349 -34.58 4.62 -10.71
CA LEU A 349 -33.69 3.47 -10.93
C LEU A 349 -32.83 3.66 -12.19
N ALA A 350 -33.41 4.14 -13.30
CA ALA A 350 -32.66 4.43 -14.52
C ALA A 350 -31.65 5.59 -14.31
N ASP A 351 -32.07 6.67 -13.65
CA ASP A 351 -31.21 7.81 -13.30
C ASP A 351 -30.03 7.36 -12.40
N ALA A 352 -30.28 6.49 -11.41
CA ALA A 352 -29.25 5.93 -10.54
C ALA A 352 -28.31 4.94 -11.26
N GLN A 353 -28.83 4.13 -12.19
CA GLN A 353 -28.01 3.24 -13.02
C GLN A 353 -27.09 4.04 -13.97
N ALA A 354 -27.59 5.13 -14.55
CA ALA A 354 -26.80 6.03 -15.39
C ALA A 354 -25.69 6.73 -14.59
N ALA A 355 -25.99 7.22 -13.38
CA ALA A 355 -24.99 7.79 -12.48
C ALA A 355 -23.90 6.77 -12.11
N HIS A 356 -24.29 5.56 -11.69
CA HIS A 356 -23.33 4.50 -11.33
C HIS A 356 -22.46 4.07 -12.53
N ALA A 357 -22.99 4.07 -13.75
CA ALA A 357 -22.20 3.81 -14.96
C ALA A 357 -21.19 4.92 -15.27
N ALA A 358 -21.52 6.19 -14.99
CA ALA A 358 -20.59 7.31 -15.10
C ALA A 358 -19.49 7.24 -14.05
N ASP A 359 -19.83 6.96 -12.78
CA ASP A 359 -18.88 6.78 -11.68
C ASP A 359 -17.89 5.63 -11.96
N LEU A 360 -18.37 4.49 -12.46
CA LEU A 360 -17.50 3.38 -12.89
C LEU A 360 -16.52 3.83 -13.97
N LYS A 361 -17.00 4.53 -15.00
CA LYS A 361 -16.16 5.04 -16.10
C LYS A 361 -15.10 6.02 -15.62
N GLU A 362 -15.41 6.95 -14.71
CA GLU A 362 -14.40 7.83 -14.13
C GLU A 362 -13.35 7.04 -13.32
N ARG A 363 -13.79 6.05 -12.54
CA ARG A 363 -12.90 5.21 -11.73
C ARG A 363 -11.98 4.35 -12.60
N ASP A 364 -12.47 3.78 -13.69
CA ASP A 364 -11.66 3.03 -14.66
C ASP A 364 -10.68 3.94 -15.40
N GLU A 365 -11.08 5.14 -15.83
CA GLU A 365 -10.17 6.13 -16.41
C GLU A 365 -9.08 6.59 -15.42
N ARG A 366 -9.40 6.70 -14.13
CA ARG A 366 -8.43 7.00 -13.07
C ARG A 366 -7.50 5.83 -12.77
N LEU A 367 -8.01 4.60 -12.76
CA LEU A 367 -7.20 3.38 -12.59
C LEU A 367 -6.24 3.18 -13.78
N ALA A 368 -6.68 3.48 -15.00
CA ALA A 368 -5.83 3.46 -16.18
C ALA A 368 -4.69 4.49 -16.07
N LYS A 369 -5.00 5.75 -15.72
CA LYS A 369 -3.99 6.80 -15.49
C LYS A 369 -3.02 6.44 -14.37
N SER A 370 -3.51 5.88 -13.26
CA SER A 370 -2.66 5.44 -12.14
C SER A 370 -1.66 4.36 -12.57
N LYS A 371 -2.11 3.35 -13.33
CA LYS A 371 -1.22 2.30 -13.85
C LYS A 371 -0.14 2.83 -14.80
N THR A 372 -0.46 3.85 -15.61
CA THR A 372 0.56 4.51 -16.44
C THR A 372 1.59 5.22 -15.57
N HIS A 373 1.16 5.96 -14.52
CA HIS A 373 2.08 6.57 -13.56
C HIS A 373 2.95 5.54 -12.83
N ASP A 374 2.38 4.43 -12.34
CA ASP A 374 3.14 3.35 -11.70
C ASP A 374 4.21 2.77 -12.65
N MET A 375 3.90 2.63 -13.95
CA MET A 375 4.84 2.15 -14.98
C MET A 375 5.94 3.17 -15.28
N ASP A 376 5.61 4.46 -15.40
CA ASP A 376 6.58 5.53 -15.65
C ASP A 376 7.50 5.73 -14.42
N ASP A 377 6.96 5.68 -13.20
CA ASP A 377 7.73 5.74 -11.96
C ASP A 377 8.65 4.52 -11.81
N HIS A 378 8.18 3.30 -12.11
CA HIS A 378 9.05 2.11 -12.15
C HIS A 378 10.16 2.22 -13.19
N LYS A 379 9.89 2.82 -14.36
CA LYS A 379 10.92 3.08 -15.38
C LYS A 379 11.93 4.12 -14.91
N ALA A 380 11.48 5.23 -14.32
CA ALA A 380 12.34 6.24 -13.73
C ALA A 380 13.19 5.67 -12.57
N MET A 381 12.61 4.82 -11.72
CA MET A 381 13.35 4.09 -10.68
C MET A 381 14.44 3.18 -11.27
N ALA A 382 14.17 2.46 -12.37
CA ALA A 382 15.16 1.61 -13.03
C ALA A 382 16.30 2.43 -13.66
N GLU A 383 15.98 3.54 -14.32
CA GLU A 383 16.97 4.46 -14.89
C GLU A 383 17.84 5.12 -13.79
N LEU A 384 17.23 5.50 -12.66
CA LEU A 384 17.94 6.01 -11.48
C LEU A 384 18.80 4.93 -10.80
N ALA A 385 18.32 3.69 -10.69
CA ALA A 385 19.09 2.59 -10.12
C ALA A 385 20.35 2.29 -10.95
N ALA A 386 20.21 2.15 -12.28
CA ALA A 386 21.34 1.96 -13.19
C ALA A 386 22.35 3.13 -13.12
N ARG A 387 21.85 4.37 -12.98
CA ARG A 387 22.70 5.55 -12.79
C ARG A 387 23.43 5.54 -11.44
N ILE A 388 22.77 5.12 -10.36
CA ILE A 388 23.40 4.96 -9.04
C ILE A 388 24.49 3.88 -9.07
N GLU A 389 24.29 2.78 -9.81
CA GLU A 389 25.34 1.76 -9.99
C GLU A 389 26.53 2.29 -10.80
N TYR A 390 26.28 3.02 -11.89
CA TYR A 390 27.33 3.70 -12.66
C TYR A 390 28.12 4.72 -11.81
N GLU A 391 27.44 5.56 -11.05
CA GLU A 391 28.07 6.57 -10.18
C GLU A 391 28.83 5.90 -9.01
N ARG A 392 28.36 4.75 -8.49
CA ARG A 392 29.11 3.92 -7.53
C ARG A 392 30.38 3.32 -8.13
N ALA A 393 30.31 2.76 -9.34
CA ALA A 393 31.46 2.19 -10.03
C ALA A 393 32.50 3.27 -10.37
N SER A 394 32.05 4.43 -10.87
CA SER A 394 32.89 5.60 -11.12
C SER A 394 33.57 6.08 -9.82
N LYS A 395 32.83 6.19 -8.72
CA LYS A 395 33.39 6.56 -7.41
C LYS A 395 34.42 5.53 -6.90
N ALA A 396 34.21 4.24 -7.11
CA ALA A 396 35.16 3.20 -6.71
C ALA A 396 36.48 3.31 -7.49
N GLU A 397 36.42 3.58 -8.80
CA GLU A 397 37.62 3.78 -9.61
C GLU A 397 38.34 5.09 -9.27
N VAL A 398 37.62 6.18 -8.98
CA VAL A 398 38.20 7.43 -8.47
C VAL A 398 38.87 7.22 -7.11
N GLN A 399 38.27 6.44 -6.20
CA GLN A 399 38.89 6.11 -4.91
C GLN A 399 40.18 5.29 -5.10
N LYS A 400 40.16 4.26 -5.94
CA LYS A 400 41.35 3.47 -6.30
C LYS A 400 42.48 4.33 -6.87
N ASN A 401 42.16 5.29 -7.73
CA ASN A 401 43.15 6.22 -8.27
C ASN A 401 43.67 7.22 -7.21
N LEU A 402 42.82 7.65 -6.26
CA LEU A 402 43.22 8.47 -5.12
C LEU A 402 44.15 7.69 -4.16
N ASP A 403 43.85 6.43 -3.87
CA ASP A 403 44.65 5.58 -2.97
C ASP A 403 46.03 5.28 -3.58
N GLN A 404 46.09 5.02 -4.89
CA GLN A 404 47.33 4.89 -5.65
C GLN A 404 48.13 6.20 -5.61
N THR A 405 47.52 7.34 -5.99
CA THR A 405 48.19 8.65 -5.99
C THR A 405 48.69 9.04 -4.59
N THR A 406 47.96 8.70 -3.53
CA THR A 406 48.38 8.92 -2.13
C THR A 406 49.58 8.06 -1.75
N THR A 407 49.68 6.84 -2.30
CA THR A 407 50.82 5.94 -2.10
C THR A 407 52.06 6.45 -2.84
N ASP A 408 51.89 6.90 -4.10
CA ASP A 408 52.97 7.47 -4.90
C ASP A 408 53.48 8.80 -4.32
N LEU A 409 52.59 9.64 -3.77
CA LEU A 409 52.96 10.86 -3.05
C LEU A 409 53.86 10.55 -1.85
N ARG A 410 53.49 9.59 -0.99
CA ARG A 410 54.31 9.17 0.15
C ARG A 410 55.68 8.62 -0.28
N ALA A 411 55.72 7.91 -1.40
CA ALA A 411 56.98 7.44 -1.98
C ALA A 411 57.85 8.60 -2.50
N ALA A 412 57.25 9.65 -3.08
CA ALA A 412 57.94 10.86 -3.49
C ALA A 412 58.44 11.68 -2.28
N GLU A 413 57.64 11.84 -1.22
CA GLU A 413 58.02 12.49 0.04
C GLU A 413 59.20 11.77 0.72
N ALA A 414 59.19 10.44 0.74
CA ALA A 414 60.30 9.64 1.27
C ALA A 414 61.59 9.80 0.47
N ARG A 415 61.50 9.87 -0.88
CA ARG A 415 62.63 10.20 -1.75
C ARG A 415 63.14 11.61 -1.50
N LEU A 416 62.26 12.61 -1.44
CA LEU A 416 62.61 14.01 -1.15
C LEU A 416 63.36 14.13 0.17
N LYS A 417 62.89 13.47 1.24
CA LYS A 417 63.56 13.43 2.55
C LYS A 417 64.94 12.77 2.47
N THR A 418 65.10 11.75 1.62
CA THR A 418 66.38 11.06 1.40
C THR A 418 67.38 11.95 0.66
N GLU A 419 66.97 12.62 -0.42
CA GLU A 419 67.84 13.55 -1.15
C GLU A 419 68.17 14.79 -0.31
N ALA A 420 67.22 15.32 0.49
CA ALA A 420 67.49 16.41 1.43
C ALA A 420 68.56 16.04 2.47
N ALA A 421 68.55 14.80 2.97
CA ALA A 421 69.61 14.31 3.86
C ALA A 421 70.98 14.23 3.17
N LYS A 422 71.04 13.83 1.88
CA LYS A 422 72.29 13.87 1.09
C LYS A 422 72.77 15.31 0.88
N ILE A 423 71.87 16.26 0.60
CA ILE A 423 72.22 17.68 0.44
C ILE A 423 72.86 18.20 1.73
N VAL A 424 72.27 17.94 2.90
CA VAL A 424 72.85 18.34 4.20
C VAL A 424 74.23 17.73 4.43
N ALA A 425 74.42 16.44 4.09
CA ALA A 425 75.73 15.79 4.20
C ALA A 425 76.78 16.38 3.24
N LEU A 426 76.39 16.70 1.99
CA LEU A 426 77.26 17.35 1.01
C LEU A 426 77.62 18.78 1.43
N THR A 427 76.67 19.56 1.96
CA THR A 427 76.94 20.90 2.51
C THR A 427 77.93 20.85 3.67
N ALA A 428 77.80 19.88 4.58
CA ALA A 428 78.76 19.68 5.66
C ALA A 428 80.16 19.29 5.13
N SER A 429 80.23 18.44 4.09
CA SER A 429 81.49 18.09 3.44
C SER A 429 82.15 19.28 2.74
N ILE A 430 81.37 20.15 2.08
CA ILE A 430 81.87 21.38 1.45
C ILE A 430 82.45 22.30 2.52
N ALA A 431 81.72 22.59 3.59
CA ALA A 431 82.20 23.44 4.68
C ALA A 431 83.47 22.89 5.36
N THR A 432 83.66 21.57 5.38
CA THR A 432 84.88 20.92 5.88
C THR A 432 86.06 21.18 4.93
N ILE A 433 85.87 20.95 3.62
CA ILE A 433 86.90 21.18 2.59
C ILE A 433 87.25 22.67 2.48
N GLU A 434 86.29 23.57 2.65
CA GLU A 434 86.53 25.02 2.69
C GLU A 434 87.40 25.44 3.89
N ALA A 435 87.21 24.79 5.06
CA ALA A 435 88.04 25.01 6.24
C ALA A 435 89.46 24.44 6.08
N GLU A 436 89.60 23.25 5.47
CA GLU A 436 90.90 22.64 5.14
C GLU A 436 91.68 23.51 4.12
N LEU A 437 91.01 23.96 3.05
CA LEU A 437 91.59 24.86 2.05
C LEU A 437 92.03 26.20 2.66
N GLU A 438 91.32 26.69 3.67
CA GLU A 438 91.66 27.91 4.39
C GLU A 438 92.85 27.73 5.36
N ILE A 439 93.04 26.54 5.91
CA ILE A 439 94.26 26.19 6.67
C ILE A 439 95.47 26.12 5.72
N GLU A 440 95.34 25.41 4.60
CA GLU A 440 96.37 25.31 3.56
C GLU A 440 96.79 26.67 2.99
N LYS A 441 95.83 27.59 2.75
CA LYS A 441 96.14 28.98 2.37
C LYS A 441 97.05 29.67 3.38
N ARG A 442 96.74 29.59 4.68
CA ARG A 442 97.52 30.27 5.74
C ARG A 442 98.91 29.67 5.90
N GLU A 443 99.04 28.35 5.80
CA GLU A 443 100.36 27.71 5.81
C GLU A 443 101.15 28.09 4.53
N GLY A 444 100.50 28.17 3.37
CA GLY A 444 101.09 28.70 2.13
C GLY A 444 101.50 30.19 2.20
N GLU A 445 100.79 31.03 2.95
CA GLU A 445 101.18 32.42 3.23
C GLU A 445 102.36 32.48 4.22
N LYS A 446 102.33 31.66 5.27
CA LYS A 446 103.43 31.52 6.25
C LYS A 446 104.72 31.05 5.56
N LEU A 447 104.67 29.98 4.77
CA LEU A 447 105.82 29.48 3.99
C LEU A 447 106.34 30.51 2.98
N ARG A 448 105.46 31.30 2.36
CA ARG A 448 105.85 32.42 1.49
C ARG A 448 106.56 33.53 2.27
N GLY A 449 106.10 33.85 3.47
CA GLY A 449 106.75 34.80 4.38
C GLY A 449 108.09 34.29 4.93
N GLU A 450 108.22 32.99 5.19
CA GLU A 450 109.47 32.34 5.56
C GLU A 450 110.47 32.30 4.41
N ASN A 451 110.03 31.99 3.19
CA ASN A 451 110.89 32.05 2.00
C ASN A 451 111.38 33.48 1.75
N LYS A 452 110.51 34.49 1.80
CA LYS A 452 110.95 35.90 1.69
C LYS A 452 112.02 36.28 2.72
N LYS A 453 111.92 35.79 3.96
CA LYS A 453 112.97 35.98 4.99
C LYS A 453 114.27 35.24 4.66
N LYS A 454 114.20 34.07 4.03
CA LYS A 454 115.38 33.33 3.54
C LYS A 454 116.02 34.06 2.36
N ASP A 455 115.23 34.55 1.40
CA ASP A 455 115.70 35.36 0.27
C ASP A 455 116.40 36.64 0.78
N GLU A 456 115.75 37.39 1.68
CA GLU A 456 116.35 38.54 2.37
C GLU A 456 117.60 38.18 3.20
N THR A 457 117.83 36.91 3.52
CA THR A 457 119.04 36.43 4.22
C THR A 457 120.11 36.01 3.23
N ILE A 458 119.73 35.41 2.10
CA ILE A 458 120.61 35.11 0.96
C ILE A 458 121.19 36.42 0.41
N ASP A 459 120.36 37.44 0.15
CA ASP A 459 120.81 38.77 -0.28
C ASP A 459 121.88 39.37 0.66
N LYS A 460 121.66 39.23 1.98
CA LYS A 460 122.61 39.71 3.00
C LYS A 460 123.91 38.89 2.99
N LEU A 461 123.83 37.59 2.78
CA LEU A 461 124.99 36.69 2.71
C LEU A 461 125.77 36.87 1.40
N GLU A 462 125.10 37.09 0.27
CA GLU A 462 125.75 37.45 -0.99
C GLU A 462 126.43 38.81 -0.90
N LYS A 463 125.78 39.81 -0.29
CA LYS A 463 126.43 41.10 -0.03
C LYS A 463 127.63 40.95 0.89
N ALA A 464 127.51 40.24 2.01
CA ALA A 464 128.63 40.02 2.93
C ALA A 464 129.78 39.23 2.28
N LYS A 465 129.47 38.25 1.43
CA LYS A 465 130.45 37.54 0.60
C LYS A 465 131.16 38.50 -0.36
N ASN A 466 130.43 39.37 -1.05
CA ASN A 466 131.01 40.34 -1.97
C ASN A 466 131.87 41.39 -1.24
N ASP A 467 131.42 41.89 -0.09
CA ASP A 467 132.17 42.80 0.77
C ASP A 467 133.47 42.12 1.29
N LEU A 468 133.41 40.85 1.72
CA LEU A 468 134.59 40.05 2.10
C LEU A 468 135.51 39.75 0.91
N GLN A 469 134.97 39.58 -0.30
CA GLN A 469 135.75 39.34 -1.52
C GLN A 469 136.47 40.62 -1.95
N CYS A 470 135.88 41.80 -1.78
CA CYS A 470 136.56 43.09 -1.91
C CYS A 470 137.66 43.27 -0.85
N GLN A 471 137.40 42.92 0.42
CA GLN A 471 138.42 42.95 1.48
C GLN A 471 139.58 41.99 1.21
N LEU A 472 139.31 40.81 0.62
CA LEU A 472 140.34 39.85 0.23
C LEU A 472 141.23 40.41 -0.90
N ILE A 473 140.65 41.10 -1.88
CA ILE A 473 141.40 41.79 -2.94
C ILE A 473 142.26 42.91 -2.33
N GLN A 474 141.69 43.75 -1.46
CA GLN A 474 142.45 44.80 -0.77
C GLN A 474 143.60 44.22 0.07
N ALA A 475 143.39 43.11 0.79
CA ALA A 475 144.45 42.43 1.54
C ALA A 475 145.54 41.82 0.62
N GLN A 476 145.18 41.38 -0.59
CA GLN A 476 146.16 40.90 -1.58
C GLN A 476 146.99 42.06 -2.16
N ASP A 477 146.37 43.20 -2.44
CA ASP A 477 147.07 44.42 -2.88
C ASP A 477 147.98 44.99 -1.75
N GLU A 478 147.51 45.00 -0.50
CA GLU A 478 148.31 45.38 0.67
C GLU A 478 149.50 44.44 0.88
N VAL A 479 149.33 43.13 0.71
CA VAL A 479 150.44 42.16 0.77
C VAL A 479 151.47 42.42 -0.33
N GLN A 480 151.07 42.69 -1.58
CA GLN A 480 152.02 43.08 -2.64
C GLN A 480 152.75 44.39 -2.30
N GLY A 481 152.04 45.37 -1.72
CA GLY A 481 152.64 46.61 -1.23
C GLY A 481 153.68 46.37 -0.11
N LEU A 482 153.37 45.48 0.83
CA LEU A 482 154.24 45.13 1.96
C LEU A 482 155.44 44.27 1.53
N GLU A 483 155.31 43.36 0.58
CA GLU A 483 156.45 42.62 0.00
C GLU A 483 157.45 43.56 -0.69
N LYS A 484 156.95 44.60 -1.36
CA LYS A 484 157.78 45.66 -1.94
C LYS A 484 158.51 46.47 -0.86
N LEU A 485 157.78 46.90 0.17
CA LEU A 485 158.33 47.65 1.31
C LEU A 485 159.35 46.84 2.13
N ALA A 486 159.17 45.52 2.22
CA ALA A 486 160.08 44.61 2.92
C ALA A 486 161.45 44.48 2.23
N LYS A 487 161.48 44.49 0.89
CA LYS A 487 162.74 44.54 0.11
C LYS A 487 163.51 45.84 0.35
N GLU A 488 162.82 46.96 0.48
CA GLU A 488 163.43 48.27 0.74
C GLU A 488 163.97 48.35 2.19
N ARG A 489 163.20 47.87 3.18
CA ARG A 489 163.62 47.85 4.61
C ARG A 489 164.73 46.83 4.94
N GLY A 490 164.95 45.82 4.11
CA GLY A 490 166.00 44.81 4.32
C GLY A 490 167.41 45.40 4.45
N VAL A 491 167.66 46.59 3.88
CA VAL A 491 168.95 47.29 3.96
C VAL A 491 169.14 47.99 5.32
N THR A 492 168.07 48.51 5.92
CA THR A 492 168.13 49.40 7.12
C THR A 492 168.14 48.65 8.46
N ILE A 493 167.95 47.32 8.44
CA ILE A 493 167.79 46.50 9.66
C ILE A 493 169.14 46.13 10.31
N VAL A 494 170.26 46.24 9.57
CA VAL A 494 171.61 46.00 10.13
C VAL A 494 172.05 47.14 11.06
N GLU A 495 171.58 48.38 10.83
CA GLU A 495 172.07 49.58 11.51
C GLU A 495 171.31 49.92 12.81
N ASN A 496 170.13 49.34 13.04
CA ASN A 496 169.25 49.69 14.16
C ASN A 496 169.23 48.64 15.29
N GLY A 497 170.24 47.76 15.36
CA GLY A 497 170.29 46.64 16.32
C GLY A 497 170.51 47.06 17.78
N ASP A 498 171.18 48.19 18.03
CA ASP A 498 171.78 48.46 19.35
C ASP A 498 170.84 49.14 20.36
N GLU A 499 169.79 49.86 19.93
CA GLU A 499 169.07 50.79 20.83
C GLU A 499 167.76 50.22 21.43
N ILE A 500 167.10 49.24 20.80
CA ILE A 500 165.82 48.66 21.31
C ILE A 500 166.05 47.56 22.36
N THR A 501 167.00 47.78 23.26
CA THR A 501 167.16 47.02 24.51
C THR A 501 166.36 47.65 25.67
N ARG A 502 165.78 48.86 25.50
CA ARG A 502 165.60 49.79 26.64
C ARG A 502 164.18 50.06 27.23
N LEU A 503 163.02 49.76 26.60
CA LEU A 503 161.67 50.22 27.08
C LEU A 503 160.49 49.19 26.86
N ASN A 504 159.47 49.11 27.77
CA ASN A 504 158.60 47.91 28.06
C ASN A 504 157.09 48.17 28.64
N ASN A 505 155.97 47.53 28.13
CA ASN A 505 154.63 47.01 28.77
C ASN A 505 153.17 47.76 29.01
N ILE A 506 151.85 47.19 28.80
CA ILE A 506 150.36 47.71 29.13
C ILE A 506 148.95 46.79 29.03
N ILE A 507 147.59 47.21 29.22
CA ILE A 507 146.22 46.37 29.35
C ILE A 507 144.64 46.91 29.09
N GLN A 508 143.43 46.21 29.36
CA GLN A 508 141.85 46.47 29.07
C GLN A 508 140.67 45.86 30.05
N ALA A 509 139.24 45.73 30.03
CA ALA A 509 137.80 46.27 29.59
C ALA A 509 136.50 45.32 30.07
N LYS A 510 135.06 45.25 29.99
CA LYS A 510 133.62 45.68 29.41
C LYS A 510 132.32 45.33 30.39
N ALA A 511 130.88 45.23 30.36
CA ALA A 511 129.46 45.23 29.62
C ALA A 511 128.10 45.39 30.59
N LYS A 512 126.68 45.18 30.54
CA LYS A 512 125.35 44.69 29.79
C LYS A 512 123.84 44.99 30.47
N ALA A 513 122.52 44.69 29.98
CA ALA A 513 121.07 44.97 30.58
C ALA A 513 119.62 44.25 30.09
N THR A 514 118.33 44.46 30.66
CA THR A 514 116.84 43.86 30.42
C THR A 514 115.49 44.58 31.07
N HIS A 515 114.07 44.36 31.14
CA HIS A 515 112.76 43.58 30.65
C HIS A 515 111.22 44.09 31.10
N MET A 516 109.97 43.43 30.91
CA MET A 516 108.45 43.96 30.99
C MET A 516 107.07 43.05 31.25
N HIS A 517 105.74 43.56 31.38
CA HIS A 517 104.21 43.03 31.28
C HIS A 517 103.12 43.04 32.53
N GLU A 518 101.73 42.84 32.66
CA GLU A 518 100.26 42.90 32.03
C GLU A 518 99.01 42.52 33.06
N GLY A 519 97.58 42.42 33.05
CA GLY A 519 96.21 42.55 32.29
C GLY A 519 94.78 42.09 33.01
N HIS A 520 93.47 42.20 32.45
CA HIS A 520 92.02 41.54 32.71
C HIS A 520 90.61 42.17 33.30
N VAL A 521 89.30 41.64 33.07
CA VAL A 521 87.82 42.18 33.37
C VAL A 521 86.49 41.18 33.48
N THR A 522 85.16 41.51 33.87
CA THR A 522 83.81 40.66 33.90
C THR A 522 82.28 41.26 34.21
N PRO A 523 81.03 40.59 34.04
CA PRO A 523 79.53 41.08 34.14
C PRO A 523 78.24 40.26 34.84
N ALA A 524 76.87 40.58 34.69
CA ALA A 524 75.58 40.12 35.49
C ALA A 524 74.00 40.16 34.93
N PRO A 525 72.79 39.79 35.63
CA PRO A 525 71.36 39.36 35.13
C PRO A 525 69.90 39.84 35.75
N VAL A 526 68.62 39.27 35.46
CA VAL A 526 67.13 39.78 35.71
C VAL A 526 65.78 38.82 35.90
N PRO A 527 64.45 39.24 36.19
CA PRO A 527 63.15 38.47 36.65
C PRO A 527 61.63 38.56 35.99
N THR A 528 60.42 38.18 36.63
CA THR A 528 58.98 37.80 36.05
C THR A 528 57.51 38.10 36.78
N VAL A 529 56.24 37.68 36.31
CA VAL A 529 54.77 38.09 36.75
C VAL A 529 53.43 37.10 36.77
N VAL A 530 52.07 37.50 36.66
CA VAL A 530 50.72 36.94 37.29
C VAL A 530 49.23 36.97 36.52
N PRO A 531 48.03 36.30 36.93
CA PRO A 531 46.65 36.08 36.20
C PRO A 531 45.13 36.20 36.87
N GLU A 532 43.94 35.71 36.27
CA GLU A 532 42.39 35.96 36.44
C GLU A 532 41.38 34.75 36.08
N PRO A 533 40.01 34.83 35.80
CA PRO A 533 39.21 33.73 35.19
C PRO A 533 39.80 33.16 33.91
N LYS A 534 40.25 31.91 33.96
CA LYS A 534 41.32 31.45 33.09
C LYS A 534 40.82 30.93 31.74
N LEU A 535 41.26 31.58 30.66
CA LEU A 535 41.24 31.00 29.30
C LEU A 535 42.01 29.67 29.33
N ARG A 536 41.36 28.58 28.90
CA ARG A 536 41.91 27.23 28.94
C ARG A 536 42.53 26.82 27.61
N PHE A 537 41.84 27.10 26.51
CA PHE A 537 42.27 26.87 25.13
C PHE A 537 41.30 27.59 24.17
N LYS A 538 41.71 27.74 22.91
CA LYS A 538 40.81 28.05 21.79
C LYS A 538 40.51 26.76 21.02
N CYS A 539 39.34 26.64 20.43
CA CYS A 539 38.96 25.48 19.61
C CYS A 539 37.84 25.79 18.62
N ASN A 540 37.76 25.02 17.54
CA ASN A 540 36.49 24.85 16.84
C ASN A 540 35.61 23.85 17.60
N ILE A 541 34.31 24.19 17.75
CA ILE A 541 33.32 23.28 18.33
C ILE A 541 32.63 22.55 17.18
N ARG A 542 32.97 21.26 17.00
CA ARG A 542 32.45 20.41 15.91
C ARG A 542 31.30 19.55 16.43
N SER A 543 30.17 19.48 15.73
CA SER A 543 29.12 18.50 16.04
C SER A 543 29.48 17.10 15.53
N GLU A 544 29.02 16.07 16.24
CA GLU A 544 29.12 14.67 15.83
C GLU A 544 28.04 14.28 14.80
N SER A 545 27.01 15.12 14.60
CA SER A 545 26.12 15.02 13.44
C SER A 545 26.87 15.37 12.16
N SER A 546 27.23 14.36 11.36
CA SER A 546 27.90 14.51 10.07
C SER A 546 27.07 13.95 8.91
N SER A 547 26.98 14.70 7.81
CA SER A 547 26.43 14.22 6.54
C SER A 547 27.54 14.09 5.51
N GLY A 548 27.81 12.83 5.12
CA GLY A 548 28.99 12.48 4.32
C GLY A 548 30.31 12.90 5.00
N ASN A 549 31.31 13.25 4.19
CA ASN A 549 32.65 13.62 4.69
C ASN A 549 32.72 15.05 5.28
N LYS A 550 31.60 15.80 5.32
CA LYS A 550 31.59 17.18 5.82
C LYS A 550 31.58 17.22 7.34
N HIS A 551 32.37 18.12 7.91
CA HIS A 551 32.38 18.39 9.34
C HIS A 551 31.52 19.62 9.62
N VAL A 552 30.60 19.52 10.57
CA VAL A 552 29.71 20.61 10.96
C VAL A 552 30.28 21.32 12.16
N PHE A 553 30.47 22.63 12.06
CA PHE A 553 30.99 23.47 13.13
C PHE A 553 29.95 24.49 13.61
N LEU A 554 30.10 24.89 14.87
CA LEU A 554 29.40 26.00 15.50
C LEU A 554 29.95 27.33 14.95
N ASP A 555 29.16 28.09 14.20
CA ASP A 555 29.54 29.40 13.62
C ASP A 555 28.64 30.52 14.18
N LEU A 556 29.25 31.63 14.59
CA LEU A 556 28.55 32.85 14.99
C LEU A 556 28.02 33.63 13.76
N ASN A 557 26.75 33.39 13.45
CA ASN A 557 26.05 33.93 12.28
C ASN A 557 26.20 35.46 12.15
N GLY A 558 26.76 35.91 11.03
CA GLY A 558 26.87 37.34 10.68
C GLY A 558 27.70 38.19 11.63
N GLN A 559 28.68 37.61 12.33
CA GLN A 559 29.45 38.24 13.43
C GLN A 559 28.61 38.56 14.68
N GLY A 560 27.43 37.97 14.81
CA GLY A 560 26.51 38.15 15.94
C GLY A 560 25.45 39.23 15.69
N GLY A 561 24.19 38.91 15.96
CA GLY A 561 23.03 39.81 15.78
C GLY A 561 22.04 39.38 14.69
N GLN A 562 22.35 38.34 13.92
CA GLN A 562 21.38 37.65 13.06
C GLN A 562 20.53 36.64 13.87
N ASP A 563 19.43 36.15 13.31
CA ASP A 563 18.68 35.01 13.86
C ASP A 563 18.68 33.85 12.83
N PRO A 564 19.06 32.62 13.22
CA PRO A 564 19.62 32.24 14.52
C PRO A 564 21.00 32.89 14.78
N PRO A 565 21.35 33.32 16.01
CA PRO A 565 22.64 33.96 16.27
C PRO A 565 23.84 33.02 16.11
N VAL A 566 23.61 31.72 16.25
CA VAL A 566 24.62 30.68 16.11
C VAL A 566 24.03 29.54 15.28
N HIS A 567 24.77 29.14 14.24
CA HIS A 567 24.29 28.16 13.27
C HIS A 567 25.37 27.15 12.84
N ALA A 568 24.93 26.08 12.19
CA ALA A 568 25.80 25.10 11.55
C ALA A 568 26.44 25.66 10.28
N ILE A 569 27.75 25.48 10.13
CA ILE A 569 28.46 25.65 8.86
C ILE A 569 29.34 24.42 8.58
N SER A 570 29.39 24.00 7.32
CA SER A 570 30.07 22.79 6.83
C SER A 570 30.91 23.01 5.56
N ASP A 571 31.37 24.25 5.36
CA ASP A 571 32.07 24.73 4.17
C ASP A 571 33.59 24.42 4.14
N GLY A 572 34.18 24.10 5.30
CA GLY A 572 35.62 23.87 5.46
C GLY A 572 36.43 25.09 5.93
N SER A 573 35.80 26.24 6.19
CA SER A 573 36.48 27.49 6.59
C SER A 573 37.02 27.52 8.03
N TYR A 574 36.66 26.52 8.85
CA TYR A 574 36.94 26.41 10.29
C TYR A 574 38.36 26.76 10.76
N ARG A 575 39.39 26.54 9.93
CA ARG A 575 40.79 26.84 10.28
C ARG A 575 41.15 28.33 10.27
N LEU A 576 40.35 29.17 9.61
CA LEU A 576 40.63 30.60 9.39
C LEU A 576 39.44 31.51 9.71
N ASN A 577 38.22 30.98 9.77
CA ASN A 577 37.02 31.75 10.07
C ASN A 577 36.89 32.00 11.59
N ALA A 578 37.11 33.24 12.01
CA ALA A 578 37.02 33.66 13.42
C ALA A 578 35.62 33.45 14.04
N ASN A 579 34.54 33.37 13.25
CA ASN A 579 33.20 33.05 13.75
C ASN A 579 33.09 31.59 14.24
N GLN A 580 33.98 30.70 13.79
CA GLN A 580 34.01 29.27 14.15
C GLN A 580 35.05 28.94 15.22
N ILE A 581 35.85 29.92 15.66
CA ILE A 581 36.85 29.76 16.71
C ILE A 581 36.24 30.25 18.03
N TRP A 582 36.20 29.36 19.01
CA TRP A 582 35.61 29.60 20.33
C TRP A 582 36.66 29.47 21.42
N GLU A 583 36.57 30.33 22.42
CA GLU A 583 37.42 30.39 23.59
C GLU A 583 36.70 29.74 24.77
N ILE A 584 37.36 28.75 25.40
CA ILE A 584 36.83 28.03 26.55
C ILE A 584 37.48 28.58 27.81
N PHE A 585 36.71 29.27 28.65
CA PHE A 585 37.13 29.78 29.94
C PHE A 585 36.62 28.85 31.05
N SER A 586 37.46 28.45 32.00
CA SER A 586 37.00 27.70 33.18
C SER A 586 36.42 28.66 34.22
N VAL A 587 35.23 28.35 34.76
CA VAL A 587 34.68 29.08 35.90
C VAL A 587 35.55 28.78 37.15
N PRO A 588 35.96 29.78 37.94
CA PRO A 588 36.76 29.56 39.15
C PRO A 588 36.15 28.52 40.09
N GLY A 589 36.96 27.57 40.56
CA GLY A 589 36.50 26.47 41.40
C GLY A 589 35.91 25.26 40.66
N SER A 590 35.84 25.26 39.32
CA SER A 590 35.38 24.11 38.54
C SER A 590 36.35 23.71 37.41
N ASN A 591 36.42 22.40 37.15
CA ASN A 591 37.13 21.82 36.00
C ASN A 591 36.18 21.28 34.91
N THR A 592 34.85 21.33 35.12
CA THR A 592 33.83 20.94 34.14
C THR A 592 32.98 22.12 33.68
N ARG A 593 32.74 23.13 34.54
CA ARG A 593 31.91 24.29 34.18
C ARG A 593 32.71 25.34 33.43
N VAL A 594 32.23 25.68 32.25
CA VAL A 594 32.90 26.59 31.31
C VAL A 594 32.00 27.74 30.87
N VAL A 595 32.64 28.83 30.46
CA VAL A 595 32.02 29.91 29.69
C VAL A 595 32.61 29.86 28.28
N ILE A 596 31.74 29.89 27.27
CA ILE A 596 32.10 29.76 25.86
C ILE A 596 31.96 31.14 25.21
N LYS A 597 33.05 31.68 24.63
CA LYS A 597 33.03 32.97 23.92
C LYS A 597 33.51 32.82 22.48
N ASN A 598 33.00 33.60 21.55
CA ASN A 598 33.59 33.67 20.22
C ASN A 598 34.94 34.43 20.26
N ALA A 599 35.97 33.91 19.59
CA ALA A 599 37.33 34.44 19.65
C ALA A 599 37.54 35.75 18.84
N GLY A 600 36.66 36.06 17.89
CA GLY A 600 36.76 37.25 17.04
C GLY A 600 36.17 38.52 17.67
N ASN A 601 35.13 38.39 18.50
CA ASN A 601 34.38 39.55 19.03
C ASN A 601 33.99 39.43 20.53
N SER A 602 34.37 38.34 21.19
CA SER A 602 34.08 38.02 22.60
C SER A 602 32.60 37.82 22.95
N PHE A 603 31.71 37.60 21.98
CA PHE A 603 30.30 37.27 22.25
C PHE A 603 30.19 35.96 23.04
N VAL A 604 29.45 35.98 24.15
CA VAL A 604 29.29 34.86 25.08
C VAL A 604 28.08 34.03 24.69
N LEU A 605 28.24 32.71 24.61
CA LEU A 605 27.16 31.76 24.30
C LEU A 605 26.31 31.46 25.55
N PHE A 606 25.00 31.67 25.50
CA PHE A 606 24.12 31.45 26.65
C PHE A 606 22.76 30.86 26.26
N SER A 607 22.14 30.16 27.22
CA SER A 607 20.84 29.54 27.03
C SER A 607 19.69 30.55 27.08
N ALA A 608 18.75 30.43 26.14
CA ALA A 608 17.44 31.08 26.15
C ALA A 608 16.37 30.30 26.96
N GLY A 609 16.69 29.08 27.39
CA GLY A 609 15.78 28.18 28.09
C GLY A 609 14.71 27.54 27.20
N LYS A 610 13.85 26.73 27.81
CA LYS A 610 12.81 25.96 27.11
C LYS A 610 11.72 26.89 26.56
N TYR A 611 11.10 26.55 25.43
CA TYR A 611 10.00 27.34 24.90
C TYR A 611 8.75 27.19 25.79
N THR A 612 8.42 28.27 26.51
CA THR A 612 7.28 28.30 27.44
C THR A 612 6.15 29.13 26.83
N ILE A 613 4.97 28.52 26.62
CA ILE A 613 3.81 29.21 26.04
C ILE A 613 3.26 30.22 27.06
N PRO A 614 2.99 31.50 26.68
CA PRO A 614 2.40 32.49 27.57
C PRO A 614 1.04 32.06 28.14
N GLN A 615 0.80 32.31 29.42
CA GLN A 615 -0.30 31.73 30.23
C GLN A 615 -1.74 32.12 29.80
N ASN A 616 -1.93 33.03 28.85
CA ASN A 616 -3.23 33.62 28.51
C ASN A 616 -4.16 32.72 27.63
N ARG A 617 -4.14 31.40 27.84
CA ARG A 617 -5.11 30.46 27.24
C ARG A 617 -5.51 29.36 28.25
N PRO A 618 -6.65 29.49 28.96
CA PRO A 618 -6.98 28.65 30.12
C PRO A 618 -7.17 27.13 29.87
N ASN A 619 -7.32 26.68 28.62
CA ASN A 619 -7.75 25.32 28.27
C ASN A 619 -6.71 24.49 27.50
N TYR A 620 -5.41 24.71 27.73
CA TYR A 620 -4.36 23.76 27.34
C TYR A 620 -3.64 23.25 28.58
N LEU A 621 -3.53 21.94 28.74
CA LEU A 621 -2.59 21.37 29.72
C LEU A 621 -1.18 21.88 29.37
N GLN A 622 -0.44 22.31 30.40
CA GLN A 622 0.95 22.74 30.29
C GLN A 622 1.87 21.55 30.03
N LYS A 623 1.77 21.00 28.82
CA LYS A 623 2.69 19.99 28.32
C LYS A 623 3.94 20.72 27.82
N ASP A 624 5.05 20.56 28.53
CA ASP A 624 6.38 20.92 28.01
C ASP A 624 6.54 20.29 26.62
N THR A 625 6.49 21.11 25.57
CA THR A 625 6.45 20.64 24.17
C THR A 625 7.81 20.12 23.70
N GLY A 626 8.83 20.18 24.55
CA GLY A 626 10.21 19.79 24.25
C GLY A 626 10.94 20.77 23.32
N HIS A 627 10.24 21.69 22.66
CA HIS A 627 10.84 22.67 21.75
C HIS A 627 11.86 23.56 22.49
N GLY A 628 13.15 23.32 22.24
CA GLY A 628 14.23 24.17 22.71
C GLY A 628 14.26 25.50 21.95
N GLN A 629 14.59 26.59 22.64
CA GLN A 629 14.77 27.89 21.98
C GLN A 629 16.15 27.99 21.34
N THR A 630 16.27 28.80 20.28
CA THR A 630 17.57 29.13 19.67
C THR A 630 18.54 29.69 20.71
N VAL A 631 19.74 29.12 20.78
CA VAL A 631 20.84 29.59 21.64
C VAL A 631 21.17 31.05 21.29
N LYS A 632 21.43 31.87 22.30
CA LYS A 632 21.73 33.29 22.11
C LYS A 632 23.21 33.57 22.37
N CYS A 633 23.71 34.63 21.76
CA CYS A 633 25.10 35.02 21.85
C CYS A 633 25.19 36.55 21.92
N GLU A 634 25.80 37.10 22.97
CA GLU A 634 25.80 38.55 23.25
C GLU A 634 27.18 39.02 23.72
N ARG A 635 27.61 40.20 23.28
CA ARG A 635 28.95 40.77 23.59
C ARG A 635 29.16 41.07 25.07
N SER A 636 28.10 41.47 25.77
CA SER A 636 28.16 42.01 27.14
C SER A 636 27.40 41.13 28.14
N ARG A 637 27.27 39.83 27.86
CA ARG A 637 26.61 38.90 28.79
C ARG A 637 27.44 38.76 30.06
N ASP A 638 26.78 38.87 31.21
CA ASP A 638 27.39 38.53 32.49
C ASP A 638 27.77 37.04 32.51
N VAL A 639 29.07 36.77 32.67
CA VAL A 639 29.63 35.41 32.74
C VAL A 639 29.37 34.71 34.07
N SER A 640 28.85 35.43 35.07
CA SER A 640 28.37 34.88 36.34
C SER A 640 26.92 34.35 36.26
N ASP A 641 26.12 34.76 35.27
CA ASP A 641 24.79 34.17 35.03
C ASP A 641 24.95 32.70 34.64
N LEU A 642 24.26 31.81 35.35
CA LEU A 642 24.22 30.38 35.06
C LEU A 642 23.75 30.08 33.63
N ALA A 643 23.00 31.00 32.99
CA ALA A 643 22.62 30.86 31.57
C ALA A 643 23.84 30.86 30.63
N ALA A 644 24.90 31.59 30.99
CA ALA A 644 26.14 31.70 30.22
C ALA A 644 27.17 30.63 30.58
N GLN A 645 26.86 29.77 31.55
CA GLN A 645 27.73 28.71 32.05
C GLN A 645 27.22 27.34 31.59
N TRP A 646 28.15 26.52 31.11
CA TRP A 646 27.87 25.20 30.56
C TRP A 646 28.73 24.16 31.27
N ASP A 647 28.08 23.11 31.78
CA ASP A 647 28.76 21.93 32.30
C ASP A 647 29.21 21.05 31.12
N LEU A 648 30.53 20.90 30.99
CA LEU A 648 31.17 19.96 30.09
C LEU A 648 30.98 18.55 30.63
N GLN A 649 30.19 17.74 29.93
CA GLN A 649 30.04 16.31 30.19
C GLN A 649 30.94 15.50 29.25
N GLY A 650 31.42 14.36 29.74
CA GLY A 650 32.34 13.47 29.01
C GLY A 650 33.83 13.82 29.18
N ALA A 651 34.16 15.04 29.59
CA ALA A 651 35.53 15.48 29.83
C ALA A 651 35.61 16.62 30.85
N THR A 652 36.84 16.98 31.24
CA THR A 652 37.18 18.22 31.96
C THR A 652 37.97 19.15 31.03
N VAL A 653 38.10 20.43 31.41
CA VAL A 653 38.94 21.39 30.67
C VAL A 653 40.44 21.01 30.65
N ASP A 654 40.86 20.14 31.56
CA ASP A 654 42.24 19.68 31.69
C ASP A 654 42.54 18.46 30.80
N ASN A 655 41.57 17.55 30.59
CA ASN A 655 41.79 16.29 29.86
C ASN A 655 41.09 16.17 28.49
N VAL A 656 40.23 17.11 28.10
CA VAL A 656 39.58 17.09 26.77
C VAL A 656 40.60 17.19 25.63
N THR A 657 40.45 16.36 24.60
CA THR A 657 41.25 16.35 23.37
C THR A 657 40.38 16.48 22.13
N ASP A 658 40.99 16.71 20.97
CA ASP A 658 40.33 16.77 19.65
C ASP A 658 39.55 15.50 19.27
N SER A 659 39.88 14.36 19.89
CA SER A 659 39.18 13.08 19.73
C SER A 659 38.09 12.84 20.77
N THR A 660 38.10 13.59 21.88
CA THR A 660 37.20 13.41 23.01
C THR A 660 35.80 13.95 22.69
N GLN A 661 34.79 13.08 22.78
CA GLN A 661 33.40 13.50 22.65
C GLN A 661 32.92 14.13 23.96
N VAL A 662 32.28 15.29 23.86
CA VAL A 662 31.72 16.05 24.98
C VAL A 662 30.26 16.45 24.71
N ARG A 663 29.54 16.82 25.77
CA ARG A 663 28.24 17.51 25.66
C ARG A 663 28.26 18.77 26.53
N PHE A 664 27.55 19.80 26.12
CA PHE A 664 27.38 21.03 26.90
C PHE A 664 25.97 21.08 27.48
N ARG A 665 25.84 20.90 28.80
CA ARG A 665 24.59 21.07 29.53
C ARG A 665 24.56 22.47 30.17
N ASN A 666 23.48 23.21 30.04
CA ASN A 666 23.39 24.53 30.64
C ASN A 666 23.23 24.47 32.17
N ALA A 667 23.93 25.34 32.89
CA ALA A 667 23.93 25.34 34.35
C ALA A 667 22.66 25.92 35.01
N LYS A 668 21.75 26.54 34.24
CA LYS A 668 20.53 27.21 34.74
C LYS A 668 19.24 26.42 34.56
N ASP A 669 19.06 25.84 33.37
CA ASP A 669 17.80 25.21 32.92
C ASP A 669 17.95 23.72 32.55
N GLU A 670 19.17 23.19 32.72
CA GLU A 670 19.55 21.80 32.47
C GLU A 670 19.38 21.32 31.02
N THR A 671 19.10 22.21 30.07
CA THR A 671 19.07 21.91 28.62
C THR A 671 20.47 21.65 28.08
N TYR A 672 20.54 21.15 26.84
CA TYR A 672 21.76 20.83 26.14
C TYR A 672 21.88 21.68 24.87
N LEU A 673 23.11 22.04 24.51
CA LEU A 673 23.43 22.57 23.19
C LEU A 673 23.09 21.51 22.14
N ASP A 674 22.16 21.82 21.23
CA ASP A 674 21.57 20.83 20.31
C ASP A 674 21.54 21.40 18.88
N LEU A 675 22.10 20.69 17.90
CA LEU A 675 21.93 21.04 16.48
C LEU A 675 20.51 20.68 16.03
N SER A 676 19.69 21.69 15.69
CA SER A 676 18.25 21.52 15.45
C SER A 676 17.89 20.35 14.53
N GLY A 677 17.23 19.34 15.09
CA GLY A 677 16.81 18.11 14.38
C GLY A 677 17.95 17.26 13.82
N GLY A 678 19.19 17.52 14.23
CA GLY A 678 20.40 16.95 13.64
C GLY A 678 20.71 17.39 12.20
N ASN A 679 20.01 18.43 11.69
CA ASN A 679 20.20 18.89 10.32
C ASN A 679 21.59 19.53 10.14
N THR A 680 22.41 18.94 9.28
CA THR A 680 23.78 19.38 9.01
C THR A 680 23.88 20.47 7.95
N GLY A 681 22.75 20.98 7.44
CA GLY A 681 22.71 22.04 6.44
C GLY A 681 23.24 23.37 6.97
N ASN A 682 24.01 24.09 6.13
CA ASN A 682 24.50 25.42 6.47
C ASN A 682 23.31 26.34 6.83
N GLY A 683 23.43 27.07 7.94
CA GLY A 683 22.37 27.93 8.46
C GLY A 683 21.43 27.28 9.48
N THR A 684 21.53 25.97 9.74
CA THR A 684 20.70 25.31 10.77
C THR A 684 21.00 25.86 12.15
N ALA A 685 19.95 26.28 12.88
CA ALA A 685 20.07 26.83 14.23
C ALA A 685 20.60 25.82 15.26
N PHE A 686 21.36 26.31 16.24
CA PHE A 686 21.59 25.62 17.49
C PHE A 686 20.54 25.99 18.54
N LEU A 687 20.05 25.00 19.28
CA LEU A 687 18.95 25.09 20.25
C LEU A 687 19.40 24.74 21.68
N THR A 688 18.53 25.08 22.63
CA THR A 688 18.60 24.77 24.06
C THR A 688 17.57 23.67 24.38
N TYR A 689 17.93 22.43 24.07
CA TYR A 689 16.97 21.31 23.98
C TYR A 689 17.04 20.37 25.21
N ASN A 690 15.97 19.60 25.47
CA ASN A 690 16.00 18.59 26.53
C ASN A 690 17.05 17.50 26.25
N GLY A 691 17.77 17.02 27.28
CA GLY A 691 18.79 16.00 27.10
C GLY A 691 18.23 14.66 26.60
N HIS A 692 18.65 14.24 25.41
CA HIS A 692 18.33 12.93 24.82
C HIS A 692 19.59 12.16 24.38
N GLY A 693 20.74 12.84 24.26
CA GLY A 693 22.05 12.21 24.05
C GLY A 693 22.37 11.80 22.61
N GLY A 694 21.56 12.19 21.63
CA GLY A 694 21.85 12.00 20.21
C GLY A 694 23.10 12.75 19.73
N ALA A 695 23.56 12.43 18.51
CA ALA A 695 24.79 13.00 17.93
C ALA A 695 24.75 14.54 17.77
N ASN A 696 23.54 15.11 17.66
CA ASN A 696 23.28 16.55 17.64
C ASN A 696 23.52 17.26 18.98
N GLN A 697 23.58 16.51 20.09
CA GLN A 697 23.97 17.02 21.42
C GLN A 697 25.42 16.67 21.79
N ALA A 698 26.15 16.03 20.87
CA ALA A 698 27.52 15.56 21.06
C ALA A 698 28.50 16.32 20.17
N PHE A 699 29.66 16.66 20.72
CA PHE A 699 30.64 17.55 20.10
C PHE A 699 32.06 17.04 20.29
N LYS A 700 32.98 17.46 19.41
CA LYS A 700 34.43 17.38 19.61
C LYS A 700 35.03 18.78 19.60
N LEU A 701 35.99 19.03 20.49
CA LEU A 701 36.64 20.35 20.64
C LEU A 701 38.02 20.30 20.00
N TRP A 702 38.13 20.79 18.76
CA TRP A 702 39.36 20.76 17.97
C TRP A 702 40.23 21.96 18.35
N LYS A 703 41.29 21.74 19.13
CA LYS A 703 42.09 22.82 19.73
C LYS A 703 43.00 23.53 18.72
N HIS A 704 43.40 24.74 19.10
CA HIS A 704 44.43 25.57 18.45
C HIS A 704 45.55 25.86 19.43
#